data_AF-A0A1S3DL97-F1
#
_entry.id   AF-A0A1S3DL97-F1
#
_cell.length_a   1.000
_cell.length_b   1.000
_cell.length_c   1.000
_cell.angle_alpha   90.00
_cell.angle_beta   90.00
_cell.angle_gamma   90.00
#
_symmetry.space_group_name_H-M   'P 1'
#
loop_
_entity.id
_entity.type
_entity.pdbx_description
1 polymer ?
#
loop_
_entity_poly.entity_id
_entity_poly.type
_entity_poly.pdbx_seq_one_letter_code
_entity_poly.pdbx_strand_id
1 'polypeptide(L)'
;MDTSMLSESINSVLSRHRSKSNEILDKSQSLKSPNSSFIESCTQIQDDQRTVVQNKSQNHPIELSEQRKQNIDKTINQTHHQPSSSSHLNANDFLKFKLRRRSGNESNVERSKRSRSLAKVNRHSTSFENYQQEQLNLIRRCKSLNNLESNQEVPCKVESVEDPVLRGGKSFLQSNLDLIEPPHFTSTPKKLPRPLEIYRRRSPAPRVTIANNEEEHNTTRSTDPPVSHWLRELSQRYDAEYMTALQSKALISERLGENQILSGPASQYILTLQEKIRTISSEFTKLLRQIEKIKWELIGPLSQSLLGHIEQFLSDYRVSSPLMRSECEALRSEAFREPPSGEKLKTRISSLGKSFATIVDQILFDQIKVLLSSLEKDRTPATVLSTLSSLTKLGLDSAHLGNLVARYPGGGMRTILSVCLDVPCLHVTICALRTITLLCSSVQCIRQLEKCNGIEILADILADESRDETVLSEAISVLAQVTAPWLDTNQSVADLHRHVDTFVAALTRLMRKQLNSETLLLISAALANLSFMEPKAVWSMTQHNSIGILLTAVRKLATRASVFLQEQTATLIANMAAVPEARPSLAQARAVVALLCFLQTRASPLQRAPEIMAAERLQHKSAIALSRLCSDVEIAQQVVELQGVNRLVKLCKEERERNHSDGVLVACLAALRKITTNCGTDIVEELNAIELVEPNLLDSFMLYSSKQESYV
;
A
#
# COMPACT_ATOMS: atom_id res chain seq x y z
N MET A 1 53.09 21.19 36.39
CA MET A 1 51.82 21.96 36.38
C MET A 1 51.51 22.18 34.90
N ASP A 2 51.01 21.19 34.18
CA ASP A 2 49.57 20.95 33.95
C ASP A 2 49.27 19.47 33.64
N THR A 3 49.60 18.57 34.56
CA THR A 3 49.23 17.15 34.45
C THR A 3 47.97 16.79 35.23
N SER A 4 47.53 17.63 36.19
CA SER A 4 46.27 17.44 36.93
C SER A 4 45.04 17.87 36.12
N MET A 5 45.13 18.97 35.37
CA MET A 5 44.04 19.46 34.50
C MET A 5 43.73 18.49 33.34
N LEU A 6 44.74 17.79 32.82
CA LEU A 6 44.55 16.77 31.79
C LEU A 6 43.92 15.49 32.34
N SER A 7 44.27 15.07 33.56
CA SER A 7 43.68 13.87 34.17
C SER A 7 42.22 14.08 34.56
N GLU A 8 41.85 15.29 35.01
CA GLU A 8 40.44 15.64 35.29
C GLU A 8 39.60 15.74 34.02
N SER A 9 40.16 16.29 32.93
CA SER A 9 39.47 16.33 31.64
C SER A 9 39.27 14.93 31.03
N ILE A 10 40.28 14.06 31.13
CA ILE A 10 40.19 12.67 30.65
C ILE A 10 39.20 11.87 31.50
N ASN A 11 39.21 12.03 32.82
CA ASN A 11 38.24 11.37 33.71
C ASN A 11 36.80 11.88 33.50
N SER A 12 36.62 13.16 33.17
CA SER A 12 35.30 13.70 32.79
C SER A 12 34.80 13.16 31.45
N VAL A 13 35.70 12.90 30.49
CA VAL A 13 35.33 12.32 29.19
C VAL A 13 35.05 10.82 29.34
N LEU A 14 35.82 10.11 30.17
CA LEU A 14 35.60 8.69 30.46
C LEU A 14 34.34 8.45 31.30
N SER A 15 33.97 9.38 32.20
CA SER A 15 32.70 9.28 32.93
C SER A 15 31.49 9.54 32.02
N ARG A 16 31.59 10.49 31.08
CA ARG A 16 30.57 10.71 30.03
C ARG A 16 30.46 9.55 29.06
N HIS A 17 31.58 8.89 28.73
CA HIS A 17 31.56 7.68 27.92
C HIS A 17 31.00 6.48 28.66
N ARG A 18 31.30 6.27 29.96
CA ARG A 18 30.66 5.24 30.78
C ARG A 18 29.16 5.49 30.97
N SER A 19 28.74 6.74 31.13
CA SER A 19 27.32 7.10 31.24
C SER A 19 26.58 6.87 29.92
N LYS A 20 27.17 7.21 28.77
CA LYS A 20 26.61 6.86 27.44
C LYS A 20 26.66 5.36 27.14
N SER A 21 27.70 4.64 27.57
CA SER A 21 27.78 3.18 27.40
C SER A 21 26.76 2.44 28.27
N ASN A 22 26.46 2.93 29.48
CA ASN A 22 25.37 2.40 30.30
C ASN A 22 23.99 2.77 29.75
N GLU A 23 23.83 3.97 29.17
CA GLU A 23 22.60 4.37 28.47
C GLU A 23 22.38 3.58 27.17
N ILE A 24 23.46 3.13 26.52
CA ILE A 24 23.42 2.22 25.37
C ILE A 24 23.22 0.77 25.81
N LEU A 25 23.74 0.35 26.98
CA LEU A 25 23.46 -0.97 27.55
C LEU A 25 21.98 -1.10 27.95
N ASP A 26 21.39 -0.07 28.57
CA ASP A 26 19.96 -0.01 28.90
C ASP A 26 19.07 0.08 27.65
N LYS A 27 19.52 0.76 26.58
CA LYS A 27 18.81 0.76 25.28
C LYS A 27 18.98 -0.53 24.49
N SER A 28 20.07 -1.28 24.70
CA SER A 28 20.30 -2.58 24.06
C SER A 28 19.51 -3.72 24.73
N GLN A 29 19.11 -3.55 26.00
CA GLN A 29 18.15 -4.45 26.67
C GLN A 29 16.69 -4.20 26.26
N SER A 30 16.40 -3.19 25.43
CA SER A 30 15.05 -2.87 24.90
C SER A 30 14.83 -3.28 23.43
N LEU A 31 15.75 -4.03 22.82
CA LEU A 31 15.58 -4.59 21.47
C LEU A 31 14.61 -5.77 21.50
N LYS A 32 13.33 -5.43 21.40
CA LYS A 32 12.21 -6.36 21.41
C LYS A 32 12.02 -7.05 20.06
N SER A 33 12.06 -8.38 20.08
CA SER A 33 11.68 -9.26 18.97
C SER A 33 10.14 -9.24 18.75
N PRO A 34 9.62 -9.83 17.65
CA PRO A 34 8.18 -9.91 17.36
C PRO A 34 7.34 -10.61 18.44
N ASN A 35 7.96 -11.23 19.46
CA ASN A 35 7.29 -11.82 20.61
C ASN A 35 6.92 -10.81 21.71
N SER A 36 7.30 -9.53 21.57
CA SER A 36 7.03 -8.51 22.60
C SER A 36 5.60 -7.95 22.59
N SER A 37 4.94 -7.91 21.43
CA SER A 37 3.53 -7.50 21.32
C SER A 37 2.58 -8.52 21.95
N PHE A 38 3.02 -9.78 22.07
CA PHE A 38 2.33 -10.86 22.78
C PHE A 38 2.39 -10.64 24.29
N ILE A 39 3.56 -10.29 24.83
CA ILE A 39 3.72 -10.02 26.27
C ILE A 39 2.97 -8.74 26.68
N GLU A 40 3.05 -7.66 25.90
CA GLU A 40 2.33 -6.41 26.20
C GLU A 40 0.81 -6.54 26.13
N SER A 41 0.28 -7.34 25.19
CA SER A 41 -1.16 -7.63 25.11
C SER A 41 -1.63 -8.52 26.26
N CYS A 42 -0.81 -9.49 26.69
CA CYS A 42 -1.10 -10.33 27.85
C CYS A 42 -0.99 -9.57 29.17
N THR A 43 -0.03 -8.65 29.33
CA THR A 43 0.10 -7.83 30.55
C THR A 43 -1.02 -6.80 30.65
N GLN A 44 -1.42 -6.15 29.55
CA GLN A 44 -2.55 -5.22 29.56
C GLN A 44 -3.88 -5.93 29.91
N ILE A 45 -4.07 -7.17 29.41
CA ILE A 45 -5.25 -7.99 29.74
C ILE A 45 -5.20 -8.52 31.18
N GLN A 46 -4.01 -8.82 31.72
CA GLN A 46 -3.84 -9.24 33.12
C GLN A 46 -3.96 -8.09 34.13
N ASP A 47 -3.51 -6.88 33.79
CA ASP A 47 -3.62 -5.70 34.65
C ASP A 47 -5.07 -5.21 34.75
N ASP A 48 -5.84 -5.29 33.66
CA ASP A 48 -7.29 -5.04 33.65
C ASP A 48 -8.08 -6.09 34.46
N GLN A 49 -7.59 -7.34 34.56
CA GLN A 49 -8.18 -8.37 35.41
C GLN A 49 -7.86 -8.18 36.90
N ARG A 50 -6.67 -7.66 37.25
CA ARG A 50 -6.27 -7.40 38.66
C ARG A 50 -7.01 -6.21 39.28
N THR A 51 -7.31 -5.17 38.50
CA THR A 51 -8.05 -3.99 39.00
C THR A 51 -9.51 -4.30 39.34
N VAL A 52 -10.12 -5.30 38.70
CA VAL A 52 -11.51 -5.73 38.97
C VAL A 52 -11.61 -6.62 40.21
N VAL A 53 -10.56 -7.37 40.55
CA VAL A 53 -10.54 -8.26 41.73
C VAL A 53 -10.22 -7.50 43.03
N GLN A 54 -9.40 -6.44 42.97
CA GLN A 54 -9.05 -5.65 44.17
C GLN A 54 -10.17 -4.71 44.66
N ASN A 55 -11.16 -4.37 43.84
CA ASN A 55 -12.28 -3.51 44.24
C ASN A 55 -13.49 -4.26 44.83
N LYS A 56 -13.42 -5.58 45.02
CA LYS A 56 -14.50 -6.39 45.62
C LYS A 56 -14.20 -6.93 47.03
N SER A 57 -13.04 -6.63 47.61
CA SER A 57 -12.66 -7.10 48.95
C SER A 57 -12.33 -5.97 49.90
N GLN A 58 -13.31 -5.13 50.23
CA GLN A 58 -13.35 -4.36 51.48
C GLN A 58 -14.79 -3.88 51.75
N ASN A 59 -15.54 -4.70 52.49
CA ASN A 59 -16.77 -4.28 53.18
C ASN A 59 -16.47 -4.26 54.69
N HIS A 60 -16.89 -3.20 55.37
CA HIS A 60 -17.36 -3.29 56.75
C HIS A 60 -18.63 -2.41 56.93
N PRO A 61 -19.58 -2.81 57.80
CA PRO A 61 -20.95 -2.32 57.80
C PRO A 61 -21.19 -1.27 58.88
N ILE A 62 -22.13 -0.35 58.64
CA ILE A 62 -22.77 0.45 59.70
C ILE A 62 -24.27 0.56 59.42
N GLU A 63 -25.07 0.06 60.35
CA GLU A 63 -26.51 0.29 60.51
C GLU A 63 -26.80 1.77 60.79
N LEU A 64 -27.91 2.32 60.25
CA LEU A 64 -28.99 2.93 61.04
C LEU A 64 -30.02 3.68 60.19
N SER A 65 -31.27 3.36 60.51
CA SER A 65 -32.46 4.23 60.58
C SER A 65 -33.25 4.57 59.31
N GLU A 66 -34.45 3.98 59.30
CA GLU A 66 -35.70 4.53 58.77
C GLU A 66 -35.92 6.00 59.16
N GLN A 67 -36.35 6.85 58.22
CA GLN A 67 -37.40 7.87 58.45
C GLN A 67 -37.80 8.59 57.14
N ARG A 68 -39.14 8.66 56.91
CA ARG A 68 -39.91 9.51 55.97
C ARG A 68 -39.83 9.12 54.48
N LYS A 69 -40.77 8.40 53.88
CA LYS A 69 -42.23 8.60 53.72
C LYS A 69 -42.65 10.00 53.20
N GLN A 70 -43.18 9.98 51.97
CA GLN A 70 -44.33 10.70 51.42
C GLN A 70 -44.15 12.06 50.71
N ASN A 71 -44.96 12.20 49.64
CA ASN A 71 -45.39 13.37 48.86
C ASN A 71 -44.46 13.72 47.67
N ILE A 72 -44.91 13.80 46.41
CA ILE A 72 -46.23 14.16 45.83
C ILE A 72 -46.44 13.38 44.52
N ASP A 73 -47.70 13.00 44.29
CA ASP A 73 -48.21 12.51 43.02
C ASP A 73 -49.46 13.36 42.65
N LYS A 74 -49.74 13.48 41.33
CA LYS A 74 -50.97 13.99 40.65
C LYS A 74 -51.03 15.47 40.23
N THR A 75 -51.16 15.68 38.90
CA THR A 75 -52.36 16.16 38.15
C THR A 75 -51.99 16.20 36.65
N ILE A 76 -52.32 15.21 35.81
CA ILE A 76 -53.56 14.97 35.03
C ILE A 76 -53.69 15.81 33.74
N ASN A 77 -53.62 15.09 32.59
CA ASN A 77 -54.42 15.13 31.34
C ASN A 77 -54.54 16.45 30.53
N GLN A 78 -54.71 16.51 29.20
CA GLN A 78 -55.14 15.57 28.15
C GLN A 78 -54.96 16.32 26.80
N THR A 79 -54.59 15.64 25.71
CA THR A 79 -55.32 15.72 24.42
C THR A 79 -54.90 14.57 23.50
N HIS A 80 -55.90 13.84 23.02
CA HIS A 80 -55.86 12.75 22.05
C HIS A 80 -55.52 13.24 20.63
N HIS A 81 -54.72 12.47 19.89
CA HIS A 81 -55.13 11.90 18.60
C HIS A 81 -54.29 10.65 18.29
N GLN A 82 -54.97 9.61 17.82
CA GLN A 82 -54.50 8.23 17.62
C GLN A 82 -54.19 7.97 16.11
N PRO A 83 -53.81 6.75 15.66
CA PRO A 83 -52.45 6.46 15.18
C PRO A 83 -52.38 5.97 13.73
N SER A 84 -51.17 5.83 13.17
CA SER A 84 -50.97 5.00 11.97
C SER A 84 -49.65 4.21 11.99
N SER A 85 -49.83 2.89 11.98
CA SER A 85 -49.01 1.82 11.40
C SER A 85 -47.55 1.67 11.86
N SER A 86 -47.42 0.77 12.83
CA SER A 86 -46.27 -0.10 13.10
C SER A 86 -45.80 -0.88 11.86
N SER A 87 -44.49 -0.89 11.63
CA SER A 87 -43.81 -2.03 10.98
C SER A 87 -42.64 -2.46 11.87
N HIS A 88 -42.90 -3.42 12.75
CA HIS A 88 -41.87 -4.26 13.36
C HIS A 88 -41.10 -4.95 12.23
N LEU A 89 -39.84 -4.60 12.04
CA LEU A 89 -38.94 -5.31 11.12
C LEU A 89 -37.85 -6.01 11.93
N ASN A 90 -37.85 -7.33 11.78
CA ASN A 90 -37.19 -8.35 12.59
C ASN A 90 -35.67 -8.36 12.34
N ALA A 91 -34.86 -8.38 13.40
CA ALA A 91 -33.39 -8.44 13.33
C ALA A 91 -32.86 -9.76 12.70
N ASN A 92 -33.73 -10.76 12.53
CA ASN A 92 -33.39 -12.08 12.01
C ASN A 92 -33.17 -12.17 10.48
N ASP A 93 -33.55 -11.16 9.70
CA ASP A 93 -33.45 -11.25 8.23
C ASP A 93 -32.01 -11.03 7.70
N PHE A 94 -31.13 -10.40 8.51
CA PHE A 94 -29.74 -10.15 8.12
C PHE A 94 -28.85 -11.40 8.25
N LEU A 95 -29.08 -12.24 9.26
CA LEU A 95 -28.34 -13.49 9.48
C LEU A 95 -28.80 -14.62 8.53
N LYS A 96 -30.10 -14.66 8.18
CA LYS A 96 -30.67 -15.72 7.33
C LYS A 96 -30.25 -15.62 5.85
N PHE A 97 -29.89 -14.43 5.34
CA PHE A 97 -29.58 -14.28 3.92
C PHE A 97 -28.16 -14.77 3.53
N LYS A 98 -27.24 -14.93 4.49
CA LYS A 98 -25.87 -15.42 4.24
C LYS A 98 -25.70 -16.93 4.44
N LEU A 99 -26.68 -17.61 5.05
CA LEU A 99 -26.68 -19.06 5.31
C LEU A 99 -27.26 -19.92 4.17
N ARG A 100 -27.70 -19.30 3.07
CA ARG A 100 -28.27 -20.01 1.90
C ARG A 100 -27.39 -19.85 0.65
N ARG A 101 -26.19 -20.47 0.66
CA ARG A 101 -25.44 -20.79 -0.56
C ARG A 101 -24.90 -22.22 -0.50
N ARG A 102 -25.72 -23.15 -0.95
CA ARG A 102 -25.31 -24.41 -1.58
C ARG A 102 -26.07 -24.51 -2.91
N SER A 103 -25.34 -24.89 -3.95
CA SER A 103 -25.71 -25.14 -5.36
C SER A 103 -25.88 -23.92 -6.29
N GLY A 104 -25.31 -24.05 -7.50
CA GLY A 104 -25.59 -23.19 -8.65
C GLY A 104 -24.36 -22.51 -9.27
N ASN A 105 -23.76 -23.16 -10.27
CA ASN A 105 -22.77 -22.61 -11.20
C ASN A 105 -23.41 -21.64 -12.21
N GLU A 106 -22.55 -20.92 -12.93
CA GLU A 106 -22.76 -20.20 -14.21
C GLU A 106 -22.91 -18.66 -14.20
N SER A 107 -22.35 -18.07 -15.26
CA SER A 107 -22.21 -16.65 -15.66
C SER A 107 -20.98 -15.89 -15.13
N ASN A 108 -19.81 -16.24 -15.66
CA ASN A 108 -18.52 -15.63 -15.37
C ASN A 108 -17.84 -15.13 -16.67
N VAL A 109 -18.41 -14.13 -17.36
CA VAL A 109 -17.78 -13.54 -18.57
C VAL A 109 -17.84 -12.00 -18.61
N GLU A 110 -18.82 -11.33 -17.98
CA GLU A 110 -18.90 -9.86 -18.02
C GLU A 110 -18.16 -9.13 -16.88
N ARG A 111 -17.63 -9.86 -15.89
CA ARG A 111 -16.84 -9.32 -14.76
C ARG A 111 -15.42 -8.86 -15.12
N SER A 112 -14.95 -9.10 -16.34
CA SER A 112 -13.53 -8.89 -16.73
C SER A 112 -13.21 -7.48 -17.26
N LYS A 113 -14.20 -6.65 -17.60
CA LYS A 113 -13.95 -5.35 -18.28
C LYS A 113 -13.99 -4.11 -17.38
N ARG A 114 -14.72 -4.13 -16.25
CA ARG A 114 -14.78 -2.99 -15.29
C ARG A 114 -13.74 -3.03 -14.16
N SER A 115 -13.14 -4.20 -13.87
CA SER A 115 -12.05 -4.34 -12.87
C SER A 115 -10.66 -3.98 -13.40
N ARG A 116 -10.54 -3.43 -14.62
CA ARG A 116 -9.26 -3.11 -15.28
C ARG A 116 -8.69 -1.73 -14.92
N SER A 117 -9.44 -0.83 -14.29
CA SER A 117 -8.91 0.48 -13.82
C SER A 117 -8.29 0.38 -12.42
N LEU A 118 -8.93 -0.35 -11.50
CA LEU A 118 -8.48 -0.59 -10.12
C LEU A 118 -7.18 -1.41 -9.99
N ALA A 119 -6.73 -2.04 -11.08
CA ALA A 119 -5.55 -2.88 -11.09
C ALA A 119 -4.32 -2.23 -11.76
N LYS A 120 -4.45 -1.08 -12.42
CA LYS A 120 -3.31 -0.48 -13.15
C LYS A 120 -2.36 0.34 -12.25
N VAL A 121 -2.87 0.93 -11.18
CA VAL A 121 -2.05 1.70 -10.23
C VAL A 121 -1.34 0.79 -9.22
N ASN A 122 -1.97 -0.34 -8.84
CA ASN A 122 -1.43 -1.27 -7.84
C ASN A 122 -0.62 -2.47 -8.42
N ARG A 123 -0.61 -2.66 -9.75
CA ARG A 123 0.16 -3.75 -10.42
C ARG A 123 1.62 -3.42 -10.68
N HIS A 124 2.01 -2.14 -10.72
CA HIS A 124 3.41 -1.77 -10.93
C HIS A 124 4.19 -1.62 -9.62
N SER A 125 3.52 -1.29 -8.51
CA SER A 125 4.14 -1.26 -7.17
C SER A 125 4.42 -2.66 -6.64
N THR A 126 3.44 -3.57 -6.59
CA THR A 126 3.61 -4.86 -5.89
C THR A 126 4.56 -5.87 -6.56
N SER A 127 4.69 -5.87 -7.90
CA SER A 127 5.67 -6.72 -8.60
C SER A 127 7.10 -6.19 -8.50
N PHE A 128 7.27 -4.87 -8.30
CA PHE A 128 8.55 -4.19 -8.22
C PHE A 128 9.01 -4.05 -6.76
N GLU A 129 8.10 -3.85 -5.82
CA GLU A 129 8.30 -3.93 -4.37
C GLU A 129 8.72 -5.34 -3.94
N ASN A 130 8.13 -6.41 -4.51
CA ASN A 130 8.61 -7.77 -4.25
C ASN A 130 10.05 -7.98 -4.72
N TYR A 131 10.44 -7.37 -5.84
CA TYR A 131 11.80 -7.44 -6.38
C TYR A 131 12.79 -6.56 -5.60
N GLN A 132 12.39 -5.35 -5.20
CA GLN A 132 13.22 -4.45 -4.38
C GLN A 132 13.34 -4.92 -2.93
N GLN A 133 12.28 -5.55 -2.38
CA GLN A 133 12.34 -6.22 -1.08
C GLN A 133 13.26 -7.44 -1.15
N GLU A 134 13.32 -8.16 -2.28
CA GLU A 134 14.29 -9.24 -2.52
C GLU A 134 15.73 -8.70 -2.59
N GLN A 135 15.96 -7.53 -3.22
CA GLN A 135 17.27 -6.84 -3.24
C GLN A 135 17.68 -6.29 -1.85
N LEU A 136 16.75 -5.71 -1.09
CA LEU A 136 16.98 -5.27 0.29
C LEU A 136 17.22 -6.44 1.23
N ASN A 137 16.56 -7.58 1.01
CA ASN A 137 16.81 -8.82 1.74
C ASN A 137 18.18 -9.43 1.39
N LEU A 138 18.65 -9.27 0.14
CA LEU A 138 20.02 -9.61 -0.26
C LEU A 138 21.05 -8.74 0.48
N ILE A 139 20.82 -7.42 0.53
CA ILE A 139 21.68 -6.46 1.25
C ILE A 139 21.66 -6.71 2.77
N ARG A 140 20.51 -7.08 3.35
CA ARG A 140 20.39 -7.48 4.77
C ARG A 140 21.09 -8.81 5.06
N ARG A 141 21.01 -9.80 4.16
CA ARG A 141 21.78 -11.06 4.25
C ARG A 141 23.29 -10.83 4.21
N CYS A 142 23.77 -9.91 3.39
CA CYS A 142 25.18 -9.52 3.35
C CYS A 142 25.65 -8.81 4.63
N LYS A 143 24.76 -8.15 5.38
CA LYS A 143 25.09 -7.55 6.70
C LYS A 143 25.16 -8.57 7.83
N SER A 144 24.38 -9.65 7.74
CA SER A 144 24.32 -10.71 8.76
C SER A 144 25.56 -11.63 8.77
N LEU A 145 26.35 -11.66 7.70
CA LEU A 145 27.52 -12.54 7.54
C LEU A 145 28.83 -11.96 8.11
N ASN A 146 28.84 -10.71 8.57
CA ASN A 146 30.04 -10.06 9.13
C ASN A 146 30.30 -10.39 10.62
N ASN A 147 29.47 -11.23 11.26
CA ASN A 147 29.57 -11.51 12.71
C ASN A 147 30.23 -12.85 13.05
N LEU A 148 30.82 -13.56 12.09
CA LEU A 148 31.55 -14.80 12.34
C LEU A 148 32.91 -14.74 11.64
N GLU A 149 33.94 -15.05 12.43
CA GLU A 149 35.34 -15.37 12.07
C GLU A 149 36.39 -14.26 12.08
N SER A 150 36.95 -14.06 13.29
CA SER A 150 38.37 -13.83 13.50
C SER A 150 39.04 -15.16 13.90
N ASN A 151 40.02 -15.65 13.13
CA ASN A 151 41.35 -16.09 13.63
C ASN A 151 42.20 -16.86 12.58
N GLN A 152 43.49 -16.48 12.56
CA GLN A 152 44.73 -17.24 12.24
C GLN A 152 45.28 -17.36 10.78
N GLU A 153 46.29 -16.50 10.51
CA GLU A 153 47.70 -16.69 10.07
C GLU A 153 48.13 -17.99 9.31
N VAL A 154 48.68 -17.99 8.06
CA VAL A 154 50.06 -17.67 7.50
C VAL A 154 51.07 -18.87 7.57
N PRO A 155 52.10 -19.10 6.70
CA PRO A 155 52.28 -19.02 5.22
C PRO A 155 53.16 -20.19 4.59
N CYS A 156 53.44 -20.18 3.27
CA CYS A 156 54.75 -20.49 2.59
C CYS A 156 54.52 -20.68 1.06
N LYS A 157 55.12 -19.90 0.13
CA LYS A 157 56.50 -19.78 -0.42
C LYS A 157 56.90 -20.83 -1.48
N VAL A 158 57.68 -20.37 -2.47
CA VAL A 158 58.42 -21.02 -3.61
C VAL A 158 57.86 -20.56 -4.98
N GLU A 159 58.45 -19.59 -5.70
CA GLU A 159 59.63 -19.65 -6.62
C GLU A 159 59.41 -20.68 -7.77
N SER A 160 59.66 -20.47 -9.07
CA SER A 160 60.35 -19.46 -9.88
C SER A 160 60.25 -19.95 -11.37
N VAL A 161 60.16 -19.09 -12.40
CA VAL A 161 61.21 -18.88 -13.46
C VAL A 161 60.79 -19.26 -14.91
N GLU A 162 61.16 -18.36 -15.84
CA GLU A 162 61.45 -18.47 -17.30
C GLU A 162 60.34 -18.49 -18.39
N ASP A 163 60.08 -17.28 -18.94
CA ASP A 163 60.22 -16.78 -20.34
C ASP A 163 60.90 -17.69 -21.42
N PRO A 164 60.98 -17.32 -22.74
CA PRO A 164 60.18 -16.42 -23.62
C PRO A 164 59.94 -17.01 -25.05
N VAL A 165 59.54 -16.17 -26.04
CA VAL A 165 59.97 -16.17 -27.48
C VAL A 165 58.89 -16.35 -28.61
N LEU A 166 58.59 -15.19 -29.24
CA LEU A 166 58.58 -14.81 -30.67
C LEU A 166 57.60 -15.32 -31.77
N ARG A 167 57.19 -14.30 -32.55
CA ARG A 167 56.86 -14.22 -34.01
C ARG A 167 55.57 -14.93 -34.45
N GLY A 168 54.73 -14.37 -35.31
CA GLY A 168 54.85 -13.25 -36.25
C GLY A 168 54.09 -13.66 -37.53
N GLY A 169 53.36 -12.74 -38.17
CA GLY A 169 52.73 -13.04 -39.46
C GLY A 169 51.60 -12.09 -39.83
N LYS A 170 51.93 -11.11 -40.68
CA LYS A 170 50.98 -10.20 -41.33
C LYS A 170 50.37 -10.88 -42.57
N SER A 171 49.21 -10.34 -42.96
CA SER A 171 48.91 -9.83 -44.31
C SER A 171 47.85 -10.58 -45.15
N PHE A 172 46.91 -9.75 -45.64
CA PHE A 172 46.20 -9.80 -46.93
C PHE A 172 45.19 -10.93 -47.20
N LEU A 173 43.91 -10.57 -47.29
CA LEU A 173 43.21 -10.42 -48.57
C LEU A 173 41.90 -9.62 -48.37
N GLN A 174 41.76 -8.58 -49.16
CA GLN A 174 40.60 -7.72 -49.31
C GLN A 174 40.19 -7.81 -50.78
N SER A 175 38.95 -8.20 -51.07
CA SER A 175 38.15 -7.68 -52.20
C SER A 175 36.86 -8.47 -52.41
N ASN A 176 35.79 -7.72 -52.68
CA ASN A 176 34.53 -8.07 -53.35
C ASN A 176 33.29 -8.13 -52.45
N LEU A 177 32.72 -6.94 -52.20
CA LEU A 177 31.29 -6.74 -51.98
C LEU A 177 30.98 -5.29 -52.36
N ASP A 178 30.66 -5.09 -53.63
CA ASP A 178 30.00 -3.88 -54.14
C ASP A 178 28.61 -4.26 -54.64
N LEU A 179 27.70 -3.30 -54.53
CA LEU A 179 26.37 -3.19 -55.15
C LEU A 179 25.22 -3.95 -54.47
N ILE A 180 24.58 -3.32 -53.47
CA ILE A 180 23.13 -2.99 -53.48
C ILE A 180 22.89 -1.77 -52.56
N GLU A 181 22.62 -0.59 -53.15
CA GLU A 181 22.05 0.55 -52.42
C GLU A 181 20.52 0.39 -52.26
N PRO A 182 19.92 0.79 -51.12
CA PRO A 182 18.48 0.73 -50.90
C PRO A 182 17.75 1.91 -51.57
N PRO A 183 16.51 1.74 -52.06
CA PRO A 183 15.83 2.75 -52.87
C PRO A 183 15.35 3.95 -52.06
N HIS A 184 15.50 5.12 -52.68
CA HIS A 184 15.05 6.43 -52.22
C HIS A 184 13.51 6.53 -52.03
N PHE A 185 13.15 7.32 -51.03
CA PHE A 185 11.82 7.78 -50.60
C PHE A 185 10.75 7.93 -51.70
N THR A 186 9.55 7.41 -51.40
CA THR A 186 8.31 7.65 -52.17
C THR A 186 7.86 9.11 -52.02
N SER A 187 8.07 9.88 -53.08
CA SER A 187 7.68 11.28 -53.17
C SER A 187 6.20 11.40 -53.54
N THR A 188 5.37 12.00 -52.68
CA THR A 188 4.02 12.45 -53.08
C THR A 188 4.17 13.71 -53.96
N PRO A 189 3.53 13.80 -55.14
CA PRO A 189 3.71 14.96 -56.02
C PRO A 189 3.09 16.22 -55.41
N LYS A 190 3.90 17.26 -55.21
CA LYS A 190 3.47 18.60 -54.82
C LYS A 190 2.70 19.25 -55.98
N LYS A 191 1.39 19.43 -55.85
CA LYS A 191 0.62 20.31 -56.76
C LYS A 191 0.81 21.78 -56.34
N LEU A 192 1.09 22.64 -57.32
CA LEU A 192 1.11 24.09 -57.18
C LEU A 192 -0.26 24.65 -56.73
N PRO A 193 -0.29 25.73 -55.93
CA PRO A 193 -1.55 26.38 -55.56
C PRO A 193 -2.09 27.21 -56.74
N ARG A 194 -3.36 27.04 -57.07
CA ARG A 194 -4.14 27.97 -57.91
C ARG A 194 -5.31 28.57 -57.12
N PRO A 195 -5.77 29.77 -57.50
CA PRO A 195 -6.50 30.68 -56.62
C PRO A 195 -7.94 30.25 -56.34
N LEU A 196 -8.41 30.67 -55.18
CA LEU A 196 -9.81 30.63 -54.73
C LEU A 196 -10.72 31.37 -55.71
N GLU A 197 -11.72 30.70 -56.28
CA GLU A 197 -13.09 31.21 -56.30
C GLU A 197 -14.15 30.23 -56.86
N ILE A 198 -15.36 30.39 -56.30
CA ILE A 198 -16.69 30.01 -56.81
C ILE A 198 -17.26 28.63 -56.42
N TYR A 199 -18.17 28.73 -55.45
CA TYR A 199 -19.35 27.91 -55.17
C TYR A 199 -19.84 26.98 -56.29
N ARG A 200 -19.94 25.68 -55.96
CA ARG A 200 -21.08 24.85 -56.43
C ARG A 200 -21.47 23.83 -55.36
N ARG A 201 -22.78 23.82 -55.10
CA ARG A 201 -23.55 22.97 -54.16
C ARG A 201 -22.90 21.60 -53.90
N ARG A 202 -22.51 21.35 -52.65
CA ARG A 202 -22.32 19.98 -52.15
C ARG A 202 -23.70 19.37 -51.92
N SER A 203 -24.05 18.40 -52.75
CA SER A 203 -25.06 17.40 -52.42
C SER A 203 -24.68 16.71 -51.10
N PRO A 204 -25.63 16.42 -50.19
CA PRO A 204 -25.31 15.70 -48.99
C PRO A 204 -24.82 14.29 -49.35
N ALA A 205 -23.71 13.87 -48.75
CA ALA A 205 -23.32 12.46 -48.73
C ALA A 205 -24.48 11.63 -48.12
N PRO A 206 -24.72 10.39 -48.59
CA PRO A 206 -25.79 9.58 -48.03
C PRO A 206 -25.47 9.33 -46.56
N ARG A 207 -26.34 9.81 -45.68
CA ARG A 207 -26.40 9.33 -44.30
C ARG A 207 -26.68 7.84 -44.40
N VAL A 208 -25.82 7.02 -43.80
CA VAL A 208 -26.14 5.62 -43.51
C VAL A 208 -27.26 5.64 -42.46
N THR A 209 -28.49 5.72 -42.94
CA THR A 209 -29.69 5.44 -42.17
C THR A 209 -29.69 3.93 -41.91
N ILE A 210 -29.38 3.55 -40.67
CA ILE A 210 -29.83 2.26 -40.12
C ILE A 210 -31.32 2.42 -39.85
N ALA A 211 -32.12 2.37 -40.91
CA ALA A 211 -33.57 2.33 -40.86
C ALA A 211 -34.08 1.88 -42.24
N ASN A 212 -34.91 0.85 -42.21
CA ASN A 212 -35.78 0.38 -43.29
C ASN A 212 -35.10 -0.50 -44.35
N ASN A 213 -34.78 -1.74 -43.95
CA ASN A 213 -35.03 -2.87 -44.84
C ASN A 213 -36.56 -3.06 -44.97
N GLU A 214 -37.21 -2.15 -45.68
CA GLU A 214 -38.44 -2.46 -46.40
C GLU A 214 -38.06 -2.40 -47.89
N GLU A 215 -37.23 -3.36 -48.30
CA GLU A 215 -37.20 -3.72 -49.71
C GLU A 215 -38.53 -4.39 -50.01
N GLU A 216 -39.29 -3.74 -50.89
CA GLU A 216 -40.36 -4.32 -51.68
C GLU A 216 -40.00 -5.76 -52.04
N HIS A 217 -40.62 -6.71 -51.35
CA HIS A 217 -40.73 -8.09 -51.84
C HIS A 217 -41.67 -8.07 -53.05
N ASN A 218 -41.17 -7.54 -54.18
CA ASN A 218 -41.55 -8.05 -55.47
C ASN A 218 -41.02 -9.48 -55.53
N THR A 219 -41.85 -10.41 -55.07
CA THR A 219 -41.70 -11.85 -55.26
C THR A 219 -41.80 -12.19 -56.75
N THR A 220 -40.81 -11.80 -57.54
CA THR A 220 -40.32 -12.72 -58.56
C THR A 220 -39.55 -13.79 -57.79
N ARG A 221 -40.21 -14.92 -57.53
CA ARG A 221 -39.56 -16.15 -57.08
C ARG A 221 -38.43 -16.45 -58.05
N SER A 222 -37.22 -15.99 -57.71
CA SER A 222 -35.99 -16.49 -58.31
C SER A 222 -36.02 -18.00 -58.04
N THR A 223 -36.21 -18.78 -59.10
CA THR A 223 -36.19 -20.25 -59.09
C THR A 223 -34.79 -20.81 -58.86
N ASP A 224 -33.89 -19.97 -58.35
CA ASP A 224 -32.51 -20.36 -58.14
C ASP A 224 -32.41 -21.19 -56.86
N PRO A 225 -31.73 -22.35 -56.92
CA PRO A 225 -31.47 -23.15 -55.75
C PRO A 225 -30.88 -22.31 -54.61
N PRO A 226 -31.15 -22.61 -53.33
CA PRO A 226 -30.62 -21.86 -52.18
C PRO A 226 -29.09 -21.68 -52.23
N VAL A 227 -28.37 -22.66 -52.78
CA VAL A 227 -26.92 -22.61 -53.01
C VAL A 227 -26.56 -21.52 -54.02
N SER A 228 -27.33 -21.34 -55.09
CA SER A 228 -27.11 -20.30 -56.09
C SER A 228 -27.37 -18.89 -55.54
N HIS A 229 -28.32 -18.74 -54.62
CA HIS A 229 -28.53 -17.48 -53.90
C HIS A 229 -27.36 -17.17 -52.95
N TRP A 230 -26.92 -18.17 -52.18
CA TRP A 230 -25.76 -18.04 -51.29
C TRP A 230 -24.46 -17.71 -52.03
N LEU A 231 -24.20 -18.37 -53.17
CA LEU A 231 -23.04 -18.07 -54.03
C LEU A 231 -23.11 -16.65 -54.60
N ARG A 232 -24.32 -16.16 -54.92
CA ARG A 232 -24.53 -14.78 -55.39
C ARG A 232 -24.24 -13.77 -54.29
N GLU A 233 -24.70 -14.00 -53.07
CA GLU A 233 -24.35 -13.16 -51.93
C GLU A 233 -22.85 -13.19 -51.62
N LEU A 234 -22.22 -14.38 -51.65
CA LEU A 234 -20.78 -14.54 -51.46
C LEU A 234 -19.94 -13.74 -52.46
N SER A 235 -20.43 -13.57 -53.70
CA SER A 235 -19.73 -12.76 -54.70
C SER A 235 -19.58 -11.28 -54.31
N GLN A 236 -20.44 -10.80 -53.41
CA GLN A 236 -20.44 -9.41 -52.91
C GLN A 236 -19.98 -9.31 -51.45
N ARG A 237 -20.00 -10.44 -50.71
CA ARG A 237 -19.48 -10.53 -49.35
C ARG A 237 -18.00 -10.91 -49.38
N TYR A 238 -17.16 -9.90 -49.41
CA TYR A 238 -15.74 -10.05 -49.10
C TYR A 238 -15.45 -9.33 -47.78
N ASP A 239 -14.58 -9.91 -46.95
CA ASP A 239 -14.02 -9.18 -45.81
C ASP A 239 -13.07 -8.13 -46.38
N ALA A 240 -13.46 -6.85 -46.32
CA ALA A 240 -12.60 -5.77 -46.77
C ALA A 240 -11.31 -5.78 -45.92
N GLU A 241 -10.15 -5.83 -46.58
CA GLU A 241 -8.89 -5.58 -45.89
C GLU A 241 -8.94 -4.16 -45.28
N TYR A 242 -8.25 -3.96 -44.15
CA TYR A 242 -8.19 -2.66 -43.49
C TYR A 242 -7.51 -1.62 -44.40
N MET A 243 -8.31 -0.90 -45.19
CA MET A 243 -7.84 0.06 -46.21
C MET A 243 -7.52 1.46 -45.62
N THR A 244 -7.80 1.69 -44.34
CA THR A 244 -7.49 2.96 -43.69
C THR A 244 -6.01 3.04 -43.33
N ALA A 245 -5.20 3.58 -44.24
CA ALA A 245 -3.82 3.94 -43.95
C ALA A 245 -3.75 5.29 -43.21
N LEU A 246 -4.01 5.28 -41.90
CA LEU A 246 -3.79 6.46 -41.06
C LEU A 246 -2.28 6.74 -40.95
N GLN A 247 -1.84 7.83 -41.57
CA GLN A 247 -0.49 8.33 -41.39
C GLN A 247 -0.41 9.14 -40.11
N SER A 248 0.48 8.77 -39.20
CA SER A 248 0.84 9.60 -38.05
C SER A 248 2.12 10.36 -38.36
N LYS A 249 2.15 11.65 -38.03
CA LYS A 249 3.38 12.45 -38.00
C LYS A 249 3.82 12.56 -36.55
N ALA A 250 5.01 12.06 -36.26
CA ALA A 250 5.56 12.12 -34.91
C ALA A 250 5.93 13.57 -34.55
N LEU A 251 5.18 14.16 -33.62
CA LEU A 251 5.44 15.53 -33.11
C LEU A 251 6.79 15.66 -32.38
N ILE A 252 7.39 14.53 -31.98
CA ILE A 252 8.62 14.47 -31.17
C ILE A 252 9.86 14.86 -31.99
N SER A 253 9.87 14.65 -33.31
CA SER A 253 11.06 14.89 -34.13
C SER A 253 11.24 16.36 -34.56
N GLU A 254 10.17 17.16 -34.57
CA GLU A 254 10.20 18.55 -35.09
C GLU A 254 10.46 19.63 -34.02
N ARG A 255 10.31 19.31 -32.71
CA ARG A 255 10.37 20.30 -31.61
C ARG A 255 11.62 20.24 -30.73
N LEU A 256 12.68 19.53 -31.14
CA LEU A 256 13.96 19.54 -30.41
C LEU A 256 14.68 20.90 -30.41
N GLY A 257 14.18 21.90 -31.16
CA GLY A 257 14.80 23.22 -31.31
C GLY A 257 14.28 24.35 -30.42
N GLU A 258 13.03 24.31 -29.93
CA GLU A 258 12.45 25.46 -29.22
C GLU A 258 11.55 25.01 -28.07
N ASN A 259 11.81 25.58 -26.88
CA ASN A 259 11.20 25.38 -25.57
C ASN A 259 9.77 24.78 -25.51
N GLN A 260 9.52 23.98 -24.44
CA GLN A 260 8.24 23.40 -23.96
C GLN A 260 8.04 21.93 -24.42
N ILE A 261 8.56 20.90 -23.73
CA ILE A 261 8.15 20.38 -22.42
C ILE A 261 9.35 19.60 -21.88
N LEU A 262 10.07 20.13 -20.86
CA LEU A 262 11.26 19.49 -20.28
C LEU A 262 10.97 18.11 -19.65
N SER A 263 9.72 17.86 -19.27
CA SER A 263 9.33 16.66 -18.53
C SER A 263 9.24 15.40 -19.40
N GLY A 264 8.95 15.53 -20.70
CA GLY A 264 8.89 14.40 -21.64
C GLY A 264 10.25 13.74 -21.86
N PRO A 265 11.28 14.50 -22.26
CA PRO A 265 12.66 14.00 -22.38
C PRO A 265 13.20 13.47 -21.05
N ALA A 266 12.94 14.15 -19.92
CA ALA A 266 13.39 13.70 -18.60
C ALA A 266 12.76 12.36 -18.18
N SER A 267 11.45 12.16 -18.41
CA SER A 267 10.79 10.88 -18.15
C SER A 267 11.33 9.77 -19.05
N GLN A 268 11.49 10.02 -20.35
CA GLN A 268 12.03 9.02 -21.26
C GLN A 268 13.47 8.64 -20.89
N TYR A 269 14.28 9.62 -20.50
CA TYR A 269 15.63 9.41 -20.00
C TYR A 269 15.66 8.52 -18.76
N ILE A 270 14.75 8.74 -17.80
CA ILE A 270 14.66 7.91 -16.58
C ILE A 270 14.17 6.50 -16.91
N LEU A 271 13.23 6.32 -17.84
CA LEU A 271 12.80 4.99 -18.26
C LEU A 271 13.94 4.20 -18.92
N THR A 272 14.74 4.83 -19.78
CA THR A 272 15.93 4.21 -20.37
C THR A 272 16.99 3.89 -19.31
N LEU A 273 17.17 4.79 -18.33
CA LEU A 273 18.05 4.57 -17.18
C LEU A 273 17.63 3.34 -16.37
N GLN A 274 16.34 3.19 -16.08
CA GLN A 274 15.81 2.04 -15.37
C GLN A 274 15.98 0.72 -16.11
N GLU A 275 15.83 0.72 -17.43
CA GLU A 275 16.09 -0.48 -18.23
C GLU A 275 17.54 -0.94 -18.09
N LYS A 276 18.49 -0.02 -18.19
CA LYS A 276 19.92 -0.31 -18.03
C LYS A 276 20.26 -0.78 -16.61
N ILE A 277 19.68 -0.14 -15.59
CA ILE A 277 19.81 -0.57 -14.19
C ILE A 277 19.32 -2.01 -14.04
N ARG A 278 18.17 -2.36 -14.62
CA ARG A 278 17.60 -3.71 -14.55
C ARG A 278 18.53 -4.75 -15.17
N THR A 279 19.12 -4.47 -16.33
CA THR A 279 20.11 -5.36 -16.95
C THR A 279 21.30 -5.59 -16.04
N ILE A 280 21.88 -4.53 -15.47
CA ILE A 280 23.04 -4.62 -14.57
C ILE A 280 22.68 -5.38 -13.28
N SER A 281 21.52 -5.11 -12.66
CA SER A 281 21.04 -5.83 -11.47
C SER A 281 20.80 -7.32 -11.74
N SER A 282 20.37 -7.68 -12.96
CA SER A 282 20.24 -9.08 -13.38
C SER A 282 21.60 -9.78 -13.44
N GLU A 283 22.62 -9.13 -13.99
CA GLU A 283 23.99 -9.65 -14.03
C GLU A 283 24.58 -9.83 -12.62
N PHE A 284 24.39 -8.86 -11.72
CA PHE A 284 24.74 -9.01 -10.29
C PHE A 284 24.12 -10.26 -9.67
N THR A 285 22.82 -10.48 -9.91
CA THR A 285 22.08 -11.63 -9.36
C THR A 285 22.57 -12.95 -9.97
N LYS A 286 22.85 -12.98 -11.27
CA LYS A 286 23.41 -14.17 -11.94
C LYS A 286 24.77 -14.54 -11.35
N LEU A 287 25.66 -13.57 -11.16
CA LEU A 287 26.99 -13.78 -10.61
C LEU A 287 26.93 -14.34 -9.18
N LEU A 288 26.12 -13.72 -8.30
CA LEU A 288 25.93 -14.21 -6.92
C LEU A 288 25.39 -15.64 -6.87
N ARG A 289 24.42 -15.98 -7.73
CA ARG A 289 23.88 -17.35 -7.83
C ARG A 289 24.92 -18.37 -8.28
N GLN A 290 25.88 -18.00 -9.14
CA GLN A 290 26.94 -18.93 -9.54
C GLN A 290 27.97 -19.15 -8.43
N ILE A 291 28.27 -18.12 -7.66
CA ILE A 291 29.14 -18.24 -6.47
C ILE A 291 28.50 -19.18 -5.44
N GLU A 292 27.20 -19.07 -5.19
CA GLU A 292 26.47 -19.99 -4.30
C GLU A 292 26.49 -21.44 -4.80
N LYS A 293 26.48 -21.64 -6.12
CA LYS A 293 26.53 -22.96 -6.75
C LYS A 293 27.95 -23.50 -6.95
N ILE A 294 28.98 -22.76 -6.51
CA ILE A 294 30.40 -23.18 -6.60
C ILE A 294 30.81 -23.45 -8.07
N LYS A 295 30.20 -22.72 -9.02
CA LYS A 295 30.49 -22.85 -10.47
C LYS A 295 31.55 -21.84 -10.91
N TRP A 296 32.81 -22.13 -10.58
CA TRP A 296 33.92 -21.16 -10.74
C TRP A 296 34.24 -20.80 -12.19
N GLU A 297 34.06 -21.73 -13.14
CA GLU A 297 34.34 -21.53 -14.58
C GLU A 297 33.53 -20.37 -15.21
N LEU A 298 32.35 -20.08 -14.67
CA LEU A 298 31.45 -19.06 -15.19
C LEU A 298 31.66 -17.68 -14.55
N ILE A 299 32.43 -17.60 -13.46
CA ILE A 299 32.58 -16.36 -12.67
C ILE A 299 33.40 -15.31 -13.40
N GLY A 300 34.52 -15.68 -14.04
CA GLY A 300 35.33 -14.76 -14.84
C GLY A 300 34.52 -14.12 -15.97
N PRO A 301 33.91 -14.90 -16.88
CA PRO A 301 33.08 -14.37 -17.97
C PRO A 301 31.89 -13.52 -17.50
N LEU A 302 31.17 -13.95 -16.45
CA LEU A 302 30.04 -13.18 -15.91
C LEU A 302 30.49 -11.88 -15.22
N SER A 303 31.64 -11.90 -14.54
CA SER A 303 32.23 -10.70 -13.96
C SER A 303 32.60 -9.72 -15.07
N GLN A 304 33.24 -10.18 -16.16
CA GLN A 304 33.57 -9.31 -17.28
C GLN A 304 32.34 -8.74 -18.00
N SER A 305 31.28 -9.53 -18.16
CA SER A 305 29.97 -9.07 -18.66
C SER A 305 29.39 -7.95 -17.78
N LEU A 306 29.34 -8.16 -16.46
CA LEU A 306 28.86 -7.17 -15.49
C LEU A 306 29.68 -5.88 -15.56
N LEU A 307 31.01 -6.01 -15.55
CA LEU A 307 31.92 -4.86 -15.61
C LEU A 307 31.76 -4.08 -16.92
N GLY A 308 31.62 -4.78 -18.06
CA GLY A 308 31.36 -4.15 -19.36
C GLY A 308 30.07 -3.34 -19.38
N HIS A 309 28.98 -3.88 -18.80
CA HIS A 309 27.73 -3.12 -18.67
C HIS A 309 27.86 -1.91 -17.75
N ILE A 310 28.62 -2.01 -16.65
CA ILE A 310 28.87 -0.89 -15.74
C ILE A 310 29.73 0.19 -16.45
N GLU A 311 30.79 -0.19 -17.13
CA GLU A 311 31.66 0.75 -17.86
C GLU A 311 30.88 1.47 -18.98
N GLN A 312 30.06 0.74 -19.74
CA GLN A 312 29.16 1.31 -20.73
C GLN A 312 28.17 2.29 -20.09
N PHE A 313 27.57 1.92 -18.95
CA PHE A 313 26.67 2.78 -18.20
C PHE A 313 27.36 4.08 -17.77
N LEU A 314 28.56 4.00 -17.17
CA LEU A 314 29.30 5.19 -16.75
C LEU A 314 29.62 6.12 -17.93
N SER A 315 29.94 5.54 -19.08
CA SER A 315 30.16 6.29 -20.33
C SER A 315 28.88 6.99 -20.82
N ASP A 316 27.78 6.25 -20.93
CA ASP A 316 26.49 6.75 -21.43
C ASP A 316 25.94 7.91 -20.58
N TYR A 317 26.16 7.85 -19.27
CA TYR A 317 25.73 8.86 -18.31
C TYR A 317 26.83 9.87 -17.96
N ARG A 318 28.00 9.80 -18.62
CA ARG A 318 29.17 10.68 -18.42
C ARG A 318 29.60 10.81 -16.95
N VAL A 319 29.51 9.72 -16.20
CA VAL A 319 29.88 9.67 -14.79
C VAL A 319 31.36 9.34 -14.64
N SER A 320 32.12 10.20 -13.98
CA SER A 320 33.50 9.91 -13.57
C SER A 320 33.52 9.56 -12.09
N SER A 321 33.67 8.27 -11.77
CA SER A 321 33.82 7.79 -10.39
C SER A 321 35.11 6.97 -10.27
N PRO A 322 36.19 7.51 -9.68
CA PRO A 322 37.43 6.76 -9.47
C PRO A 322 37.23 5.59 -8.51
N LEU A 323 36.34 5.73 -7.53
CA LEU A 323 35.96 4.65 -6.61
C LEU A 323 35.34 3.47 -7.37
N MET A 324 34.39 3.74 -8.26
CA MET A 324 33.76 2.70 -9.09
C MET A 324 34.78 1.96 -9.95
N ARG A 325 35.69 2.68 -10.60
CA ARG A 325 36.76 2.06 -11.40
C ARG A 325 37.68 1.18 -10.55
N SER A 326 38.03 1.63 -9.35
CA SER A 326 38.83 0.84 -8.41
C SER A 326 38.12 -0.44 -7.96
N GLU A 327 36.80 -0.39 -7.73
CA GLU A 327 36.01 -1.56 -7.35
C GLU A 327 35.81 -2.53 -8.52
N CYS A 328 35.64 -2.02 -9.74
CA CYS A 328 35.63 -2.82 -10.96
C CYS A 328 36.94 -3.61 -11.12
N GLU A 329 38.08 -2.95 -10.93
CA GLU A 329 39.39 -3.60 -11.04
C GLU A 329 39.63 -4.61 -9.92
N ALA A 330 39.20 -4.29 -8.69
CA ALA A 330 39.30 -5.21 -7.56
C ALA A 330 38.43 -6.47 -7.76
N LEU A 331 37.23 -6.34 -8.35
CA LEU A 331 36.41 -7.49 -8.72
C LEU A 331 37.04 -8.29 -9.86
N ARG A 332 37.56 -7.62 -10.88
CA ARG A 332 38.25 -8.26 -12.02
C ARG A 332 39.41 -9.11 -11.52
N SER A 333 40.29 -8.53 -10.71
CA SER A 333 41.46 -9.22 -10.14
C SER A 333 41.08 -10.45 -9.30
N GLU A 334 40.01 -10.38 -8.51
CA GLU A 334 39.57 -11.53 -7.69
C GLU A 334 38.83 -12.60 -8.50
N ALA A 335 38.11 -12.21 -9.56
CA ALA A 335 37.35 -13.13 -10.41
C ALA A 335 38.23 -14.01 -11.31
N PHE A 336 39.43 -13.53 -11.68
CA PHE A 336 40.41 -14.26 -12.49
C PHE A 336 41.56 -14.86 -11.66
N ARG A 337 41.46 -14.82 -10.33
CA ARG A 337 42.42 -15.47 -9.44
C ARG A 337 42.20 -16.99 -9.43
N GLU A 338 43.28 -17.78 -9.43
CA GLU A 338 43.23 -19.22 -9.24
C GLU A 338 43.83 -19.63 -7.86
N PRO A 339 43.05 -20.26 -6.95
CA PRO A 339 41.59 -20.40 -6.96
C PRO A 339 40.86 -19.11 -6.50
N PRO A 340 39.64 -18.84 -7.00
CA PRO A 340 38.85 -17.69 -6.58
C PRO A 340 38.29 -17.88 -5.17
N SER A 341 38.34 -16.83 -4.34
CA SER A 341 37.72 -16.86 -3.00
C SER A 341 36.26 -16.42 -3.07
N GLY A 342 35.33 -17.34 -2.81
CA GLY A 342 33.90 -17.06 -2.81
C GLY A 342 33.48 -15.93 -1.86
N GLU A 343 34.08 -15.85 -0.67
CA GLU A 343 33.79 -14.80 0.31
C GLU A 343 34.30 -13.43 -0.12
N LYS A 344 35.54 -13.36 -0.64
CA LYS A 344 36.09 -12.12 -1.18
C LYS A 344 35.28 -11.64 -2.37
N LEU A 345 34.89 -12.54 -3.27
CA LEU A 345 34.01 -12.20 -4.41
C LEU A 345 32.66 -11.63 -3.94
N LYS A 346 31.98 -12.28 -2.99
CA LYS A 346 30.74 -11.75 -2.41
C LYS A 346 30.94 -10.35 -1.83
N THR A 347 32.06 -10.11 -1.17
CA THR A 347 32.41 -8.80 -0.59
C THR A 347 32.65 -7.74 -1.68
N ARG A 348 33.43 -8.08 -2.72
CA ARG A 348 33.70 -7.18 -3.86
C ARG A 348 32.44 -6.84 -4.64
N ILE A 349 31.61 -7.84 -4.91
CA ILE A 349 30.31 -7.67 -5.58
C ILE A 349 29.39 -6.77 -4.75
N SER A 350 29.34 -6.98 -3.42
CA SER A 350 28.53 -6.15 -2.53
C SER A 350 29.01 -4.71 -2.46
N SER A 351 30.33 -4.48 -2.48
CA SER A 351 30.91 -3.12 -2.52
C SER A 351 30.57 -2.42 -3.83
N LEU A 352 30.83 -3.09 -4.96
CA LEU A 352 30.53 -2.59 -6.29
C LEU A 352 29.04 -2.26 -6.46
N GLY A 353 28.15 -3.14 -5.98
CA GLY A 353 26.71 -2.91 -6.00
C GLY A 353 26.29 -1.67 -5.20
N LYS A 354 26.90 -1.42 -4.03
CA LYS A 354 26.63 -0.22 -3.23
C LYS A 354 27.08 1.06 -3.93
N SER A 355 28.29 1.07 -4.50
CA SER A 355 28.78 2.22 -5.25
C SER A 355 27.93 2.47 -6.50
N PHE A 356 27.46 1.41 -7.17
CA PHE A 356 26.62 1.52 -8.35
C PHE A 356 25.26 2.11 -7.99
N ALA A 357 24.64 1.62 -6.91
CA ALA A 357 23.41 2.19 -6.38
C ALA A 357 23.57 3.68 -6.02
N THR A 358 24.70 4.06 -5.42
CA THR A 358 24.99 5.47 -5.07
C THR A 358 25.06 6.36 -6.30
N ILE A 359 25.70 5.89 -7.38
CA ILE A 359 25.77 6.61 -8.66
C ILE A 359 24.38 6.73 -9.30
N VAL A 360 23.61 5.64 -9.31
CA VAL A 360 22.23 5.62 -9.82
C VAL A 360 21.37 6.63 -9.06
N ASP A 361 21.41 6.63 -7.73
CA ASP A 361 20.67 7.57 -6.89
C ASP A 361 21.05 9.02 -7.17
N GLN A 362 22.33 9.28 -7.46
CA GLN A 362 22.80 10.61 -7.83
C GLN A 362 22.25 11.05 -9.19
N ILE A 363 22.31 10.20 -10.21
CA ILE A 363 21.75 10.50 -11.55
C ILE A 363 20.24 10.75 -11.44
N LEU A 364 19.51 9.88 -10.72
CA LEU A 364 18.07 10.02 -10.52
C LEU A 364 17.74 11.33 -9.79
N PHE A 365 18.50 11.66 -8.73
CA PHE A 365 18.33 12.90 -8.00
C PHE A 365 18.53 14.13 -8.90
N ASP A 366 19.57 14.13 -9.73
CA ASP A 366 19.85 15.25 -10.64
C ASP A 366 18.71 15.46 -11.64
N GLN A 367 18.07 14.39 -12.13
CA GLN A 367 16.88 14.51 -12.99
C GLN A 367 15.65 15.01 -12.23
N ILE A 368 15.39 14.50 -11.02
CA ILE A 368 14.29 14.97 -10.16
C ILE A 368 14.48 16.46 -9.83
N LYS A 369 15.72 16.89 -9.60
CA LYS A 369 16.07 18.29 -9.37
C LYS A 369 15.68 19.18 -10.54
N VAL A 370 15.92 18.73 -11.78
CA VAL A 370 15.48 19.46 -12.99
C VAL A 370 13.95 19.59 -13.02
N LEU A 371 13.22 18.50 -12.78
CA LEU A 371 11.75 18.52 -12.74
C LEU A 371 11.21 19.48 -11.67
N LEU A 372 11.70 19.38 -10.43
CA LEU A 372 11.25 20.26 -9.34
C LEU A 372 11.62 21.73 -9.60
N SER A 373 12.79 22.00 -10.18
CA SER A 373 13.15 23.37 -10.58
C SER A 373 12.26 23.93 -11.68
N SER A 374 11.66 23.08 -12.52
CA SER A 374 10.71 23.51 -13.53
C SER A 374 9.39 23.94 -12.89
N LEU A 375 8.95 23.26 -11.83
CA LEU A 375 7.75 23.63 -11.07
C LEU A 375 7.92 25.00 -10.39
N GLU A 376 9.14 25.36 -10.00
CA GLU A 376 9.40 26.68 -9.41
C GLU A 376 9.34 27.81 -10.44
N LYS A 377 9.85 27.56 -11.66
CA LYS A 377 10.02 28.56 -12.71
C LYS A 377 8.77 28.76 -13.58
N ASP A 378 8.05 27.69 -13.91
CA ASP A 378 6.90 27.72 -14.81
C ASP A 378 5.65 27.19 -14.10
N ARG A 379 4.68 28.09 -13.89
CA ARG A 379 3.40 27.82 -13.22
C ARG A 379 2.24 27.62 -14.19
N THR A 380 2.51 27.46 -15.49
CA THR A 380 1.46 27.15 -16.46
C THR A 380 0.87 25.76 -16.17
N PRO A 381 -0.46 25.59 -16.20
CA PRO A 381 -1.09 24.31 -15.89
C PRO A 381 -0.57 23.13 -16.73
N ALA A 382 -0.27 23.37 -18.02
CA ALA A 382 0.24 22.33 -18.91
C ALA A 382 1.64 21.83 -18.48
N THR A 383 2.59 22.73 -18.22
CA THR A 383 3.93 22.37 -17.76
C THR A 383 3.88 21.68 -16.41
N VAL A 384 3.12 22.24 -15.47
CA VAL A 384 2.95 21.67 -14.13
C VAL A 384 2.38 20.25 -14.19
N LEU A 385 1.27 20.04 -14.91
CA LEU A 385 0.66 18.72 -15.05
C LEU A 385 1.60 17.72 -15.67
N SER A 386 2.33 18.15 -16.70
CA SER A 386 3.31 17.31 -17.37
C SER A 386 4.45 16.92 -16.42
N THR A 387 4.97 17.86 -15.63
CA THR A 387 6.05 17.61 -14.67
C THR A 387 5.60 16.72 -13.49
N LEU A 388 4.42 16.97 -12.90
CA LEU A 388 3.86 16.10 -11.84
C LEU A 388 3.56 14.69 -12.37
N SER A 389 3.02 14.59 -13.60
CA SER A 389 2.83 13.31 -14.27
C SER A 389 4.15 12.59 -14.51
N SER A 390 5.20 13.32 -14.88
CA SER A 390 6.54 12.76 -15.04
C SER A 390 7.09 12.22 -13.73
N LEU A 391 6.97 12.96 -12.62
CA LEU A 391 7.40 12.52 -11.28
C LEU A 391 6.69 11.22 -10.84
N THR A 392 5.37 11.13 -11.06
CA THR A 392 4.59 9.94 -10.69
C THR A 392 4.84 8.73 -11.61
N LYS A 393 5.30 8.97 -12.84
CA LYS A 393 5.61 7.92 -13.84
C LYS A 393 7.07 7.48 -13.85
N LEU A 394 7.88 7.95 -12.91
CA LEU A 394 9.30 7.54 -12.86
C LEU A 394 9.48 6.05 -12.56
N GLY A 395 8.44 5.30 -12.19
CA GLY A 395 8.54 3.85 -11.95
C GLY A 395 9.44 3.47 -10.77
N LEU A 396 9.78 4.44 -9.92
CA LEU A 396 10.50 4.23 -8.67
C LEU A 396 9.51 3.75 -7.61
N ASP A 397 10.00 2.97 -6.66
CA ASP A 397 9.27 2.73 -5.42
C ASP A 397 8.94 4.08 -4.75
N SER A 398 7.75 4.15 -4.18
CA SER A 398 7.19 5.39 -3.65
C SER A 398 8.06 5.98 -2.53
N ALA A 399 8.60 5.14 -1.65
CA ALA A 399 9.45 5.59 -0.56
C ALA A 399 10.82 6.05 -1.07
N HIS A 400 11.38 5.35 -2.06
CA HIS A 400 12.60 5.77 -2.73
C HIS A 400 12.43 7.13 -3.44
N LEU A 401 11.35 7.33 -4.20
CA LEU A 401 11.02 8.61 -4.81
C LEU A 401 10.86 9.70 -3.75
N GLY A 402 10.13 9.42 -2.66
CA GLY A 402 9.96 10.32 -1.53
C GLY A 402 11.30 10.79 -0.97
N ASN A 403 12.24 9.87 -0.73
CA ASN A 403 13.57 10.19 -0.21
C ASN A 403 14.36 11.10 -1.18
N LEU A 404 14.30 10.85 -2.49
CA LEU A 404 14.96 11.70 -3.49
C LEU A 404 14.33 13.10 -3.57
N VAL A 405 13.00 13.20 -3.54
CA VAL A 405 12.28 14.48 -3.55
C VAL A 405 12.56 15.26 -2.27
N ALA A 406 12.62 14.60 -1.12
CA ALA A 406 12.94 15.23 0.16
C ALA A 406 14.35 15.84 0.20
N ARG A 407 15.30 15.31 -0.58
CA ARG A 407 16.67 15.87 -0.70
C ARG A 407 16.73 17.17 -1.50
N TYR A 408 15.67 17.57 -2.19
CA TYR A 408 15.67 18.76 -3.04
C TYR A 408 15.94 20.04 -2.22
N PRO A 409 16.89 20.91 -2.62
CA PRO A 409 17.16 22.17 -1.94
C PRO A 409 15.91 23.06 -1.92
N GLY A 410 15.55 23.61 -0.76
CA GLY A 410 14.31 24.40 -0.61
C GLY A 410 13.05 23.58 -0.30
N GLY A 411 13.14 22.25 -0.36
CA GLY A 411 12.10 21.30 0.06
C GLY A 411 11.19 20.87 -1.08
N GLY A 412 11.35 19.65 -1.60
CA GLY A 412 10.55 19.16 -2.73
C GLY A 412 9.06 19.04 -2.41
N MET A 413 8.70 18.65 -1.18
CA MET A 413 7.30 18.64 -0.74
C MET A 413 6.70 20.05 -0.73
N ARG A 414 7.48 21.06 -0.29
CA ARG A 414 7.07 22.47 -0.29
C ARG A 414 6.80 22.97 -1.71
N THR A 415 7.69 22.65 -2.64
CA THR A 415 7.54 23.03 -4.05
C THR A 415 6.23 22.49 -4.62
N ILE A 416 5.91 21.20 -4.39
CA ILE A 416 4.68 20.58 -4.88
C ILE A 416 3.44 21.15 -4.19
N LEU A 417 3.50 21.37 -2.87
CA LEU A 417 2.41 21.98 -2.12
C LEU A 417 2.13 23.42 -2.59
N SER A 418 3.17 24.21 -2.88
CA SER A 418 2.99 25.57 -3.44
C SER A 418 2.22 25.53 -4.76
N VAL A 419 2.57 24.62 -5.66
CA VAL A 419 1.87 24.45 -6.94
C VAL A 419 0.40 24.06 -6.73
N CYS A 420 0.11 23.22 -5.74
CA CYS A 420 -1.24 22.82 -5.38
C CYS A 420 -2.13 24.01 -4.99
N LEU A 421 -1.54 25.04 -4.38
CA LEU A 421 -2.23 26.22 -3.85
C LEU A 421 -2.25 27.39 -4.86
N ASP A 422 -1.11 27.64 -5.52
CA ASP A 422 -0.88 28.85 -6.30
C ASP A 422 -1.47 28.77 -7.71
N VAL A 423 -1.67 27.56 -8.25
CA VAL A 423 -2.16 27.37 -9.62
C VAL A 423 -3.66 27.11 -9.62
N PRO A 424 -4.52 28.04 -10.11
CA PRO A 424 -5.97 27.91 -10.06
C PRO A 424 -6.48 26.97 -11.16
N CYS A 425 -6.11 25.70 -11.09
CA CYS A 425 -6.52 24.67 -12.04
C CYS A 425 -6.87 23.38 -11.29
N LEU A 426 -8.14 22.96 -11.41
CA LEU A 426 -8.66 21.75 -10.76
C LEU A 426 -7.77 20.52 -10.98
N HIS A 427 -7.35 20.28 -12.23
CA HIS A 427 -6.51 19.14 -12.58
C HIS A 427 -5.12 19.21 -11.92
N VAL A 428 -4.56 20.42 -11.76
CA VAL A 428 -3.27 20.62 -11.08
C VAL A 428 -3.40 20.27 -9.62
N THR A 429 -4.43 20.77 -8.92
CA THR A 429 -4.69 20.43 -7.51
C THR A 429 -4.84 18.92 -7.31
N ILE A 430 -5.64 18.25 -8.14
CA ILE A 430 -5.82 16.79 -8.10
C ILE A 430 -4.47 16.07 -8.29
N CYS A 431 -3.70 16.47 -9.32
CA CYS A 431 -2.42 15.82 -9.63
C CYS A 431 -1.36 16.08 -8.54
N ALA A 432 -1.35 17.28 -7.96
CA ALA A 432 -0.45 17.65 -6.87
C ALA A 432 -0.77 16.85 -5.60
N LEU A 433 -2.03 16.81 -5.15
CA LEU A 433 -2.45 16.01 -3.99
C LEU A 433 -2.17 14.51 -4.17
N ARG A 434 -2.37 13.99 -5.38
CA ARG A 434 -2.01 12.60 -5.70
C ARG A 434 -0.50 12.36 -5.61
N THR A 435 0.29 13.32 -6.09
CA THR A 435 1.76 13.27 -5.99
C THR A 435 2.19 13.34 -4.52
N ILE A 436 1.57 14.22 -3.72
CA ILE A 436 1.81 14.31 -2.27
C ILE A 436 1.48 12.98 -1.59
N THR A 437 0.34 12.37 -1.91
CA THR A 437 -0.05 11.05 -1.39
C THR A 437 1.03 10.01 -1.68
N LEU A 438 1.55 9.94 -2.91
CA LEU A 438 2.63 9.03 -3.27
C LEU A 438 3.90 9.27 -2.44
N LEU A 439 4.27 10.53 -2.23
CA LEU A 439 5.48 10.91 -1.50
C LEU A 439 5.38 10.68 0.01
N CYS A 440 4.17 10.76 0.57
CA CYS A 440 3.91 10.50 1.99
C CYS A 440 4.06 9.02 2.38
N SER A 441 4.53 8.14 1.51
CA SER A 441 5.09 6.84 1.91
C SER A 441 6.50 6.94 2.51
N SER A 442 7.18 8.09 2.36
CA SER A 442 8.42 8.41 3.07
C SER A 442 8.17 9.31 4.26
N VAL A 443 8.69 8.92 5.43
CA VAL A 443 8.63 9.73 6.66
C VAL A 443 9.32 11.08 6.48
N GLN A 444 10.38 11.16 5.66
CA GLN A 444 11.07 12.44 5.39
C GLN A 444 10.13 13.44 4.69
N CYS A 445 9.32 12.96 3.75
CA CYS A 445 8.29 13.77 3.09
C CYS A 445 7.16 14.18 4.04
N ILE A 446 6.73 13.30 4.95
CA ILE A 446 5.78 13.65 6.01
C ILE A 446 6.34 14.78 6.88
N ARG A 447 7.60 14.68 7.34
CA ARG A 447 8.24 15.74 8.14
C ARG A 447 8.37 17.06 7.38
N GLN A 448 8.56 17.04 6.06
CA GLN A 448 8.54 18.27 5.26
C GLN A 448 7.14 18.84 5.11
N LEU A 449 6.12 17.99 4.96
CA LEU A 449 4.72 18.42 4.91
C LEU A 449 4.33 19.15 6.19
N GLU A 450 4.69 18.60 7.36
CA GLU A 450 4.51 19.25 8.67
C GLU A 450 5.16 20.63 8.72
N LYS A 451 6.44 20.73 8.33
CA LYS A 451 7.19 22.00 8.33
C LYS A 451 6.62 23.08 7.41
N CYS A 452 5.76 22.71 6.47
CA CYS A 452 5.12 23.63 5.52
C CYS A 452 3.64 23.85 5.84
N ASN A 453 3.20 23.59 7.08
CA ASN A 453 1.81 23.65 7.53
C ASN A 453 0.85 22.82 6.67
N GLY A 454 1.34 21.73 6.06
CA GLY A 454 0.54 20.91 5.16
C GLY A 454 -0.66 20.25 5.84
N ILE A 455 -0.60 20.00 7.15
CA ILE A 455 -1.72 19.44 7.92
C ILE A 455 -2.86 20.45 8.06
N GLU A 456 -2.54 21.71 8.36
CA GLU A 456 -3.51 22.82 8.41
C GLU A 456 -4.16 23.03 7.03
N ILE A 457 -3.34 23.07 5.98
CA ILE A 457 -3.82 23.20 4.59
C ILE A 457 -4.77 22.05 4.21
N LEU A 458 -4.47 20.81 4.61
CA LEU A 458 -5.36 19.67 4.38
C LEU A 458 -6.67 19.82 5.14
N ALA A 459 -6.63 20.34 6.36
CA ALA A 459 -7.84 20.60 7.14
C ALA A 459 -8.72 21.64 6.44
N ASP A 460 -8.13 22.73 5.92
CA ASP A 460 -8.85 23.76 5.17
C ASP A 460 -9.46 23.22 3.88
N ILE A 461 -8.70 22.44 3.10
CA ILE A 461 -9.21 21.81 1.87
C ILE A 461 -10.40 20.90 2.18
N LEU A 462 -10.32 20.09 3.24
CA LEU A 462 -11.38 19.16 3.61
C LEU A 462 -12.60 19.85 4.24
N ALA A 463 -12.38 20.95 4.96
CA ALA A 463 -13.42 21.74 5.59
C ALA A 463 -14.29 22.47 4.56
N ASP A 464 -13.70 22.93 3.45
CA ASP A 464 -14.35 23.68 2.38
C ASP A 464 -15.35 22.83 1.57
N GLU A 465 -16.64 23.06 1.82
CA GLU A 465 -17.74 22.33 1.19
C GLU A 465 -17.95 22.68 -0.29
N SER A 466 -17.37 23.79 -0.76
CA SER A 466 -17.47 24.24 -2.14
C SER A 466 -16.51 23.51 -3.08
N ARG A 467 -15.55 22.75 -2.53
CA ARG A 467 -14.54 22.02 -3.30
C ARG A 467 -15.14 20.83 -4.06
N ASP A 468 -14.53 20.54 -5.20
CA ASP A 468 -14.84 19.37 -6.01
C ASP A 468 -14.59 18.07 -5.23
N GLU A 469 -15.50 17.10 -5.35
CA GLU A 469 -15.40 15.82 -4.63
C GLU A 469 -14.12 15.05 -4.95
N THR A 470 -13.57 15.22 -6.16
CA THR A 470 -12.31 14.59 -6.56
C THR A 470 -11.13 15.19 -5.79
N VAL A 471 -11.11 16.52 -5.60
CA VAL A 471 -10.08 17.19 -4.77
C VAL A 471 -10.17 16.72 -3.33
N LEU A 472 -11.39 16.64 -2.79
CA LEU A 472 -11.62 16.14 -1.43
C LEU A 472 -11.16 14.68 -1.30
N SER A 473 -11.44 13.83 -2.29
CA SER A 473 -10.98 12.43 -2.31
C SER A 473 -9.46 12.29 -2.32
N GLU A 474 -8.75 13.12 -3.10
CA GLU A 474 -7.28 13.15 -3.08
C GLU A 474 -6.73 13.70 -1.75
N ALA A 475 -7.38 14.71 -1.15
CA ALA A 475 -6.98 15.22 0.16
C ALA A 475 -7.19 14.19 1.28
N ILE A 476 -8.28 13.40 1.23
CA ILE A 476 -8.49 12.26 2.14
C ILE A 476 -7.38 11.23 1.94
N SER A 477 -6.95 10.98 0.70
CA SER A 477 -5.85 10.05 0.41
C SER A 477 -4.54 10.51 1.05
N VAL A 478 -4.22 11.81 0.99
CA VAL A 478 -3.06 12.36 1.71
C VAL A 478 -3.20 12.15 3.21
N LEU A 479 -4.36 12.47 3.79
CA LEU A 479 -4.59 12.31 5.24
C LEU A 479 -4.46 10.84 5.69
N ALA A 480 -5.06 9.91 4.95
CA ALA A 480 -4.97 8.48 5.23
C ALA A 480 -3.51 7.99 5.18
N GLN A 481 -2.73 8.49 4.22
CA GLN A 481 -1.32 8.13 4.05
C GLN A 481 -0.42 8.74 5.13
N VAL A 482 -0.61 10.02 5.48
CA VAL A 482 0.18 10.71 6.52
C VAL A 482 -0.04 10.09 7.90
N THR A 483 -1.24 9.57 8.15
CA THR A 483 -1.62 8.97 9.43
C THR A 483 -1.40 7.45 9.48
N ALA A 484 -0.83 6.88 8.44
CA ALA A 484 -0.62 5.45 8.29
C ALA A 484 0.27 4.82 9.39
N PRO A 485 -0.20 3.77 10.09
CA PRO A 485 0.52 3.18 11.22
C PRO A 485 1.68 2.24 10.83
N TRP A 486 1.86 1.90 9.55
CA TRP A 486 2.92 0.97 9.09
C TRP A 486 4.29 1.63 8.91
N LEU A 487 4.38 2.95 9.08
CA LEU A 487 5.65 3.67 9.03
C LEU A 487 6.26 3.63 10.42
N ASP A 488 7.19 2.70 10.67
CA ASP A 488 7.78 2.39 11.99
C ASP A 488 8.28 3.63 12.78
N THR A 489 8.64 4.72 12.09
CA THR A 489 9.15 5.97 12.66
C THR A 489 8.13 7.13 12.65
N ASN A 490 6.89 6.88 12.23
CA ASN A 490 5.81 7.86 12.17
C ASN A 490 4.81 7.68 13.33
N GLN A 491 5.31 7.75 14.56
CA GLN A 491 4.48 7.53 15.76
C GLN A 491 3.61 8.73 16.11
N SER A 492 3.94 9.92 15.59
CA SER A 492 3.19 11.16 15.78
C SER A 492 3.32 12.05 14.55
N VAL A 493 2.31 12.90 14.34
CA VAL A 493 2.29 13.94 13.31
C VAL A 493 2.14 15.29 14.01
N ALA A 494 3.05 16.22 13.73
CA ALA A 494 3.04 17.55 14.33
C ALA A 494 1.73 18.30 14.00
N ASP A 495 1.19 19.01 14.99
CA ASP A 495 -0.04 19.80 14.91
C ASP A 495 -1.33 19.04 14.55
N LEU A 496 -1.28 17.72 14.33
CA LEU A 496 -2.44 16.89 13.99
C LEU A 496 -3.58 17.05 15.00
N HIS A 497 -3.27 16.97 16.29
CA HIS A 497 -4.22 17.12 17.40
C HIS A 497 -5.09 18.40 17.33
N ARG A 498 -4.58 19.49 16.73
CA ARG A 498 -5.32 20.76 16.62
C ARG A 498 -6.44 20.71 15.58
N HIS A 499 -6.29 19.84 14.58
CA HIS A 499 -7.18 19.74 13.44
C HIS A 499 -8.06 18.48 13.46
N VAL A 500 -7.92 17.62 14.48
CA VAL A 500 -8.68 16.37 14.61
C VAL A 500 -10.19 16.57 14.48
N ASP A 501 -10.76 17.55 15.18
CA ASP A 501 -12.21 17.78 15.10
C ASP A 501 -12.65 18.24 13.70
N THR A 502 -11.89 19.14 13.08
CA THR A 502 -12.11 19.59 11.70
C THR A 502 -12.07 18.43 10.72
N PHE A 503 -11.07 17.55 10.83
CA PHE A 503 -10.96 16.36 9.99
C PHE A 503 -12.13 15.41 10.20
N VAL A 504 -12.46 15.08 11.46
CA VAL A 504 -13.56 14.16 11.77
C VAL A 504 -14.90 14.72 11.27
N ALA A 505 -15.18 16.01 11.49
CA ALA A 505 -16.38 16.66 11.00
C ALA A 505 -16.47 16.60 9.46
N ALA A 506 -15.38 16.94 8.76
CA ALA A 506 -15.31 16.92 7.30
C ALA A 506 -15.49 15.51 6.72
N LEU A 507 -14.76 14.52 7.24
CA LEU A 507 -14.85 13.12 6.84
C LEU A 507 -16.26 12.56 7.09
N THR A 508 -16.85 12.89 8.24
CA THR A 508 -18.21 12.46 8.60
C THR A 508 -19.27 13.04 7.67
N ARG A 509 -19.16 14.33 7.34
CA ARG A 509 -20.01 14.98 6.35
C ARG A 509 -19.88 14.31 4.99
N LEU A 510 -18.66 14.01 4.54
CA LEU A 510 -18.39 13.37 3.25
C LEU A 510 -19.04 11.98 3.16
N MET A 511 -19.00 11.17 4.22
CA MET A 511 -19.70 9.87 4.24
C MET A 511 -21.23 9.99 4.02
N ARG A 512 -21.85 11.12 4.38
CA ARG A 512 -23.30 11.33 4.17
C ARG A 512 -23.66 11.54 2.69
N LYS A 513 -22.72 12.01 1.85
CA LYS A 513 -22.96 12.32 0.42
C LYS A 513 -23.09 11.09 -0.50
N GLN A 514 -23.16 9.86 0.03
CA GLN A 514 -23.28 8.60 -0.74
C GLN A 514 -22.12 8.39 -1.74
N LEU A 515 -20.89 8.50 -1.23
CA LEU A 515 -19.67 8.39 -2.00
C LEU A 515 -19.44 6.98 -2.59
N ASN A 516 -18.57 6.92 -3.60
CA ASN A 516 -18.09 5.66 -4.15
C ASN A 516 -17.33 4.83 -3.09
N SER A 517 -17.22 3.51 -3.32
CA SER A 517 -16.62 2.57 -2.36
C SER A 517 -15.15 2.85 -2.05
N GLU A 518 -14.42 3.46 -2.98
CA GLU A 518 -12.99 3.79 -2.83
C GLU A 518 -12.81 4.97 -1.87
N THR A 519 -13.57 6.05 -2.06
CA THR A 519 -13.53 7.21 -1.16
C THR A 519 -14.02 6.83 0.24
N LEU A 520 -15.04 5.96 0.34
CA LEU A 520 -15.49 5.44 1.64
C LEU A 520 -14.42 4.60 2.35
N LEU A 521 -13.65 3.80 1.60
CA LEU A 521 -12.49 3.06 2.13
C LEU A 521 -11.43 4.04 2.67
N LEU A 522 -11.08 5.07 1.90
CA LEU A 522 -10.10 6.07 2.31
C LEU A 522 -10.54 6.85 3.55
N ILE A 523 -11.82 7.23 3.64
CA ILE A 523 -12.37 7.87 4.83
C ILE A 523 -12.30 6.93 6.05
N SER A 524 -12.70 5.68 5.89
CA SER A 524 -12.65 4.67 6.95
C SER A 524 -11.21 4.45 7.45
N ALA A 525 -10.25 4.38 6.53
CA ALA A 525 -8.82 4.29 6.84
C ALA A 525 -8.31 5.54 7.57
N ALA A 526 -8.64 6.74 7.09
CA ALA A 526 -8.25 7.99 7.74
C ALA A 526 -8.79 8.09 9.18
N LEU A 527 -10.07 7.75 9.41
CA LEU A 527 -10.64 7.74 10.76
C LEU A 527 -10.00 6.67 11.66
N ALA A 528 -9.77 5.46 11.14
CA ALA A 528 -9.09 4.40 11.89
C ALA A 528 -7.68 4.83 12.30
N ASN A 529 -6.94 5.44 11.38
CA ASN A 529 -5.59 5.95 11.62
C ASN A 529 -5.58 7.12 12.60
N LEU A 530 -6.49 8.10 12.44
CA LEU A 530 -6.64 9.23 13.37
C LEU A 530 -6.94 8.75 14.79
N SER A 531 -7.88 7.82 14.97
CA SER A 531 -8.21 7.26 16.30
C SER A 531 -7.07 6.45 16.94
N PHE A 532 -6.12 5.97 16.13
CA PHE A 532 -4.93 5.28 16.61
C PHE A 532 -3.84 6.29 17.03
N MET A 533 -3.53 7.28 16.18
CA MET A 533 -2.48 8.27 16.46
C MET A 533 -2.89 9.27 17.55
N GLU A 534 -4.16 9.69 17.54
CA GLU A 534 -4.73 10.67 18.46
C GLU A 534 -5.94 10.04 19.16
N PRO A 535 -5.77 9.36 20.30
CA PRO A 535 -6.88 8.72 21.03
C PRO A 535 -8.03 9.67 21.35
N LYS A 536 -7.75 10.98 21.50
CA LYS A 536 -8.76 12.02 21.70
C LYS A 536 -9.72 12.18 20.52
N ALA A 537 -9.35 11.72 19.32
CA ALA A 537 -10.23 11.73 18.14
C ALA A 537 -11.52 10.94 18.35
N VAL A 538 -11.50 9.93 19.23
CA VAL A 538 -12.69 9.13 19.58
C VAL A 538 -13.83 10.00 20.11
N TRP A 539 -13.53 11.06 20.86
CA TRP A 539 -14.55 11.98 21.39
C TRP A 539 -15.25 12.74 20.27
N SER A 540 -14.48 13.33 19.35
CA SER A 540 -15.02 14.01 18.18
C SER A 540 -15.82 13.04 17.29
N MET A 541 -15.32 11.82 17.07
CA MET A 541 -16.04 10.80 16.28
C MET A 541 -17.38 10.40 16.91
N THR A 542 -17.44 10.40 18.24
CA THR A 542 -18.66 10.13 19.01
C THR A 542 -19.64 11.29 18.88
N GLN A 543 -19.17 12.53 19.04
CA GLN A 543 -19.97 13.75 18.89
C GLN A 543 -20.60 13.87 17.49
N HIS A 544 -19.84 13.55 16.45
CA HIS A 544 -20.31 13.63 15.05
C HIS A 544 -21.10 12.39 14.58
N ASN A 545 -21.23 11.36 15.42
CA ASN A 545 -21.81 10.04 15.09
C ASN A 545 -21.16 9.41 13.84
N SER A 546 -19.83 9.50 13.74
CA SER A 546 -19.08 9.04 12.57
C SER A 546 -19.29 7.56 12.30
N ILE A 547 -19.29 6.74 13.36
CA ILE A 547 -19.43 5.29 13.24
C ILE A 547 -20.83 4.85 12.79
N GLY A 548 -21.89 5.48 13.30
CA GLY A 548 -23.26 5.18 12.87
C GLY A 548 -23.49 5.50 11.39
N ILE A 549 -22.90 6.59 10.92
CA ILE A 549 -22.94 7.00 9.51
C ILE A 549 -22.12 6.01 8.65
N LEU A 550 -20.91 5.66 9.07
CA LEU A 550 -20.05 4.70 8.37
C LEU A 550 -20.71 3.32 8.26
N LEU A 551 -21.23 2.77 9.37
CA LEU A 551 -21.93 1.48 9.38
C LEU A 551 -23.16 1.49 8.48
N THR A 552 -23.88 2.61 8.43
CA THR A 552 -24.99 2.79 7.50
C THR A 552 -24.51 2.76 6.04
N ALA A 553 -23.40 3.41 5.72
CA ALA A 553 -22.82 3.40 4.37
C ALA A 553 -22.30 2.01 3.98
N VAL A 554 -21.58 1.32 4.87
CA VAL A 554 -21.11 -0.06 4.65
C VAL A 554 -22.29 -1.03 4.44
N ARG A 555 -23.36 -0.89 5.23
CA ARG A 555 -24.57 -1.70 5.09
C ARG A 555 -25.26 -1.47 3.75
N LYS A 556 -25.31 -0.23 3.25
CA LYS A 556 -25.87 0.09 1.92
C LYS A 556 -25.10 -0.58 0.78
N LEU A 557 -23.77 -0.75 0.92
CA LEU A 557 -22.96 -1.47 -0.06
C LEU A 557 -23.22 -2.99 -0.05
N ALA A 558 -23.68 -3.55 1.08
CA ALA A 558 -23.97 -4.97 1.26
C ALA A 558 -22.80 -5.86 0.76
N THR A 559 -23.05 -6.76 -0.19
CA THR A 559 -22.03 -7.66 -0.77
C THR A 559 -20.97 -6.96 -1.62
N ARG A 560 -21.15 -5.66 -1.92
CA ARG A 560 -20.17 -4.84 -2.64
C ARG A 560 -19.15 -4.19 -1.71
N ALA A 561 -19.36 -4.24 -0.39
CA ALA A 561 -18.37 -3.76 0.56
C ALA A 561 -17.12 -4.65 0.47
N SER A 562 -15.98 -4.05 0.15
CA SER A 562 -14.71 -4.78 0.08
C SER A 562 -14.27 -5.23 1.48
N VAL A 563 -13.49 -6.31 1.54
CA VAL A 563 -12.91 -6.78 2.80
C VAL A 563 -12.03 -5.70 3.47
N PHE A 564 -11.35 -4.87 2.66
CA PHE A 564 -10.56 -3.74 3.14
C PHE A 564 -11.44 -2.69 3.84
N LEU A 565 -12.59 -2.34 3.26
CA LEU A 565 -13.49 -1.37 3.90
C LEU A 565 -14.04 -1.91 5.22
N GLN A 566 -14.40 -3.19 5.25
CA GLN A 566 -14.86 -3.85 6.47
C GLN A 566 -13.75 -3.88 7.52
N GLU A 567 -12.51 -4.15 7.11
CA GLU A 567 -11.33 -4.22 7.99
C GLU A 567 -10.99 -2.86 8.60
N GLN A 568 -11.00 -1.78 7.81
CA GLN A 568 -10.81 -0.42 8.33
C GLN A 568 -11.95 -0.02 9.28
N THR A 569 -13.19 -0.41 8.96
CA THR A 569 -14.35 -0.18 9.83
C THR A 569 -14.22 -0.93 11.16
N ALA A 570 -13.82 -2.21 11.13
CA ALA A 570 -13.59 -3.01 12.33
C ALA A 570 -12.43 -2.45 13.17
N THR A 571 -11.38 -1.93 12.52
CA THR A 571 -10.26 -1.27 13.18
C THR A 571 -10.70 -0.01 13.92
N LEU A 572 -11.49 0.85 13.28
CA LEU A 572 -12.07 2.03 13.92
C LEU A 572 -12.93 1.65 15.13
N ILE A 573 -13.81 0.65 14.99
CA ILE A 573 -14.64 0.17 16.12
C ILE A 573 -13.76 -0.36 17.25
N ALA A 574 -12.70 -1.11 16.95
CA ALA A 574 -11.79 -1.64 17.96
C ALA A 574 -11.07 -0.51 18.72
N ASN A 575 -10.64 0.55 18.03
CA ASN A 575 -10.01 1.72 18.64
C ASN A 575 -11.00 2.47 19.53
N MET A 576 -12.21 2.75 19.03
CA MET A 576 -13.25 3.41 19.82
C MET A 576 -13.67 2.58 21.04
N ALA A 577 -13.80 1.26 20.91
CA ALA A 577 -14.19 0.37 22.01
C ALA A 577 -13.15 0.30 23.14
N ALA A 578 -11.91 0.71 22.88
CA ALA A 578 -10.88 0.85 23.91
C ALA A 578 -11.19 1.98 24.90
N VAL A 579 -11.98 2.98 24.48
CA VAL A 579 -12.45 4.10 25.31
C VAL A 579 -13.83 3.74 25.89
N PRO A 580 -13.95 3.49 27.21
CA PRO A 580 -15.21 3.06 27.83
C PRO A 580 -16.42 3.93 27.49
N GLU A 581 -16.22 5.25 27.45
CA GLU A 581 -17.25 6.25 27.22
C GLU A 581 -17.80 6.25 25.78
N ALA A 582 -17.07 5.66 24.83
CA ALA A 582 -17.54 5.50 23.45
C ALA A 582 -18.40 4.24 23.26
N ARG A 583 -18.35 3.27 24.19
CA ARG A 583 -19.06 1.98 24.06
C ARG A 583 -20.59 2.12 23.94
N PRO A 584 -21.28 3.00 24.69
CA PRO A 584 -22.71 3.20 24.52
C PRO A 584 -23.08 3.71 23.12
N SER A 585 -22.27 4.62 22.57
CA SER A 585 -22.46 5.13 21.20
C SER A 585 -22.27 4.01 20.16
N LEU A 586 -21.27 3.13 20.35
CA LEU A 586 -21.06 1.96 19.49
C LEU A 586 -22.23 0.97 19.56
N ALA A 587 -22.78 0.73 20.75
CA ALA A 587 -23.95 -0.12 20.93
C ALA A 587 -25.17 0.47 20.20
N GLN A 588 -25.44 1.77 20.40
CA GLN A 588 -26.53 2.48 19.72
C GLN A 588 -26.38 2.47 18.19
N ALA A 589 -25.14 2.56 17.69
CA ALA A 589 -24.81 2.45 16.26
C ALA A 589 -24.93 1.02 15.69
N ARG A 590 -25.32 0.03 16.51
CA ARG A 590 -25.40 -1.40 16.16
C ARG A 590 -24.05 -1.99 15.72
N ALA A 591 -22.95 -1.54 16.34
CA ALA A 591 -21.61 -2.04 16.03
C ALA A 591 -21.50 -3.57 16.26
N VAL A 592 -22.13 -4.10 17.32
CA VAL A 592 -22.12 -5.54 17.65
C VAL A 592 -22.62 -6.39 16.47
N VAL A 593 -23.72 -6.01 15.84
CA VAL A 593 -24.28 -6.72 14.68
C VAL A 593 -23.29 -6.74 13.52
N ALA A 594 -22.63 -5.60 13.25
CA ALA A 594 -21.62 -5.50 12.19
C ALA A 594 -20.41 -6.38 12.48
N LEU A 595 -19.88 -6.35 13.71
CA LEU A 595 -18.74 -7.17 14.14
C LEU A 595 -19.04 -8.67 14.03
N LEU A 596 -20.21 -9.13 14.48
CA LEU A 596 -20.63 -10.52 14.33
C LEU A 596 -20.73 -10.95 12.86
N CYS A 597 -21.10 -10.02 11.97
CA CYS A 597 -21.12 -10.28 10.53
C CYS A 597 -19.72 -10.31 9.90
N PHE A 598 -18.81 -9.47 10.39
CA PHE A 598 -17.41 -9.46 9.99
C PHE A 598 -16.66 -10.73 10.42
N LEU A 599 -16.99 -11.28 11.60
CA LEU A 599 -16.48 -12.59 12.04
C LEU A 599 -16.87 -13.75 11.11
N GLN A 600 -17.91 -13.60 10.28
CA GLN A 600 -18.30 -14.61 9.29
C GLN A 600 -17.40 -14.61 8.03
N THR A 601 -16.49 -13.65 7.89
CA THR A 601 -15.62 -13.57 6.72
C THR A 601 -14.64 -14.74 6.70
N ARG A 602 -14.57 -15.45 5.58
CA ARG A 602 -13.61 -16.52 5.32
C ARG A 602 -12.79 -16.17 4.10
N ALA A 603 -11.48 -16.36 4.18
CA ALA A 603 -10.61 -16.24 3.02
C ALA A 603 -10.86 -17.41 2.07
N SER A 604 -10.94 -17.12 0.77
CA SER A 604 -10.92 -18.12 -0.29
C SER A 604 -9.50 -18.26 -0.83
N PRO A 605 -9.01 -19.48 -1.12
CA PRO A 605 -7.73 -19.67 -1.80
C PRO A 605 -7.65 -19.01 -3.19
N LEU A 606 -8.80 -18.64 -3.77
CA LEU A 606 -8.87 -17.94 -5.06
C LEU A 606 -8.67 -16.43 -4.93
N GLN A 607 -8.69 -15.89 -3.70
CA GLN A 607 -8.46 -14.48 -3.45
C GLN A 607 -6.97 -14.15 -3.54
N ARG A 608 -6.66 -12.88 -3.78
CA ARG A 608 -5.28 -12.41 -3.79
C ARG A 608 -4.73 -12.38 -2.35
N ALA A 609 -3.43 -12.59 -2.19
CA ALA A 609 -2.79 -12.57 -0.87
C ALA A 609 -3.19 -11.35 0.01
N PRO A 610 -3.28 -10.10 -0.50
CA PRO A 610 -3.71 -8.97 0.32
C PRO A 610 -5.15 -9.06 0.83
N GLU A 611 -6.05 -9.68 0.07
CA GLU A 611 -7.46 -9.89 0.46
C GLU A 611 -7.56 -10.97 1.53
N ILE A 612 -6.74 -12.02 1.43
CA ILE A 612 -6.62 -13.09 2.44
C ILE A 612 -6.13 -12.47 3.77
N MET A 613 -5.05 -11.69 3.73
CA MET A 613 -4.52 -11.02 4.91
C MET A 613 -5.50 -10.01 5.49
N ALA A 614 -6.26 -9.29 4.66
CA ALA A 614 -7.30 -8.38 5.12
C ALA A 614 -8.48 -9.12 5.77
N ALA A 615 -8.88 -10.29 5.27
CA ALA A 615 -9.91 -11.12 5.88
C ALA A 615 -9.49 -11.62 7.26
N GLU A 616 -8.23 -12.01 7.42
CA GLU A 616 -7.63 -12.38 8.71
C GLU A 616 -7.68 -11.20 9.69
N ARG A 617 -7.15 -10.04 9.29
CA ARG A 617 -7.16 -8.82 10.12
C ARG A 617 -8.57 -8.37 10.47
N LEU A 618 -9.52 -8.50 9.55
CA LEU A 618 -10.93 -8.20 9.79
C LEU A 618 -11.49 -9.04 10.94
N GLN A 619 -11.28 -10.37 10.92
CA GLN A 619 -11.73 -11.24 12.01
C GLN A 619 -11.05 -10.88 13.32
N HIS A 620 -9.73 -10.68 13.29
CA HIS A 620 -8.94 -10.36 14.48
C HIS A 620 -9.41 -9.06 15.14
N LYS A 621 -9.53 -7.98 14.37
CA LYS A 621 -10.02 -6.68 14.88
C LYS A 621 -11.47 -6.76 15.35
N SER A 622 -12.30 -7.57 14.69
CA SER A 622 -13.68 -7.77 15.12
C SER A 622 -13.78 -8.49 16.46
N ALA A 623 -12.96 -9.52 16.68
CA ALA A 623 -12.90 -10.24 17.94
C ALA A 623 -12.35 -9.36 19.09
N ILE A 624 -11.31 -8.55 18.84
CA ILE A 624 -10.79 -7.58 19.81
C ILE A 624 -11.88 -6.57 20.19
N ALA A 625 -12.57 -6.00 19.20
CA ALA A 625 -13.63 -5.03 19.43
C ALA A 625 -14.75 -5.63 20.28
N LEU A 626 -15.21 -6.85 19.96
CA LEU A 626 -16.22 -7.57 20.76
C LEU A 626 -15.73 -7.83 22.17
N SER A 627 -14.49 -8.29 22.35
CA SER A 627 -13.90 -8.47 23.69
C SER A 627 -13.96 -7.17 24.49
N ARG A 628 -13.61 -6.02 23.91
CA ARG A 628 -13.66 -4.73 24.61
C ARG A 628 -15.09 -4.28 24.93
N LEU A 629 -16.02 -4.49 24.02
CA LEU A 629 -17.43 -4.14 24.19
C LEU A 629 -18.13 -5.02 25.24
N CYS A 630 -17.86 -6.32 25.25
CA CYS A 630 -18.44 -7.27 26.20
C CYS A 630 -17.94 -7.11 27.65
N SER A 631 -17.10 -6.11 27.93
CA SER A 631 -16.90 -5.66 29.32
C SER A 631 -18.17 -5.03 29.91
N ASP A 632 -19.09 -4.56 29.07
CA ASP A 632 -20.43 -4.11 29.44
C ASP A 632 -21.41 -5.30 29.40
N VAL A 633 -22.20 -5.46 30.46
CA VAL A 633 -23.16 -6.58 30.61
C VAL A 633 -24.29 -6.53 29.58
N GLU A 634 -24.80 -5.35 29.24
CA GLU A 634 -25.89 -5.20 28.27
C GLU A 634 -25.42 -5.58 26.87
N ILE A 635 -24.19 -5.20 26.53
CA ILE A 635 -23.58 -5.54 25.25
C ILE A 635 -23.23 -7.04 25.19
N ALA A 636 -22.71 -7.61 26.29
CA ALA A 636 -22.46 -9.05 26.36
C ALA A 636 -23.74 -9.85 26.16
N GLN A 637 -24.85 -9.43 26.78
CA GLN A 637 -26.15 -10.05 26.60
C GLN A 637 -26.64 -9.94 25.15
N GLN A 638 -26.45 -8.80 24.50
CA GLN A 638 -26.76 -8.64 23.08
C GLN A 638 -25.97 -9.62 22.19
N VAL A 639 -24.71 -9.93 22.53
CA VAL A 639 -23.93 -10.94 21.80
C VAL A 639 -24.51 -12.34 21.96
N VAL A 640 -24.99 -12.68 23.16
CA VAL A 640 -25.67 -13.97 23.44
C VAL A 640 -26.96 -14.07 22.64
N GLU A 641 -27.81 -13.04 22.69
CA GLU A 641 -29.10 -12.99 21.97
C GLU A 641 -28.93 -13.13 20.45
N LEU A 642 -27.85 -12.56 19.91
CA LEU A 642 -27.50 -12.64 18.49
C LEU A 642 -26.75 -13.94 18.12
N GLN A 643 -26.70 -14.93 19.02
CA GLN A 643 -26.02 -16.22 18.83
C GLN A 643 -24.53 -16.06 18.50
N GLY A 644 -23.91 -14.98 18.96
CA GLY A 644 -22.50 -14.66 18.71
C GLY A 644 -21.55 -15.63 19.40
N VAL A 645 -21.94 -16.19 20.55
CA VAL A 645 -21.16 -17.19 21.30
C VAL A 645 -20.87 -18.42 20.43
N ASN A 646 -21.86 -18.94 19.70
CA ASN A 646 -21.66 -20.04 18.74
C ASN A 646 -20.56 -19.74 17.73
N ARG A 647 -20.54 -18.52 17.19
CA ARG A 647 -19.54 -18.14 16.20
C ARG A 647 -18.14 -18.06 16.83
N LEU A 648 -18.03 -17.50 18.02
CA LEU A 648 -16.76 -17.39 18.74
C LEU A 648 -16.21 -18.78 19.12
N VAL A 649 -17.05 -19.67 19.65
CA VAL A 649 -16.68 -21.07 19.94
C VAL A 649 -16.16 -21.75 18.68
N LYS A 650 -16.86 -21.58 17.55
CA LYS A 650 -16.45 -22.15 16.27
C LYS A 650 -15.08 -21.63 15.81
N LEU A 651 -14.84 -20.33 15.95
CA LEU A 651 -13.55 -19.70 15.62
C LEU A 651 -12.41 -20.22 16.52
N CYS A 652 -12.69 -20.53 17.79
CA CYS A 652 -11.70 -21.12 18.67
C CYS A 652 -11.39 -22.57 18.29
N LYS A 653 -12.40 -23.41 18.10
CA LYS A 653 -12.25 -24.86 17.88
C LYS A 653 -11.76 -25.24 16.49
N GLU A 654 -12.14 -24.48 15.46
CA GLU A 654 -11.84 -24.81 14.07
C GLU A 654 -10.83 -23.82 13.47
N GLU A 655 -9.58 -24.26 13.28
CA GLU A 655 -8.49 -23.43 12.72
C GLU A 655 -8.85 -22.79 11.36
N ARG A 656 -9.50 -23.56 10.48
CA ARG A 656 -9.93 -23.09 9.15
C ARG A 656 -10.95 -21.96 9.22
N GLU A 657 -11.76 -21.90 10.27
CA GLU A 657 -12.78 -20.87 10.44
C GLU A 657 -12.18 -19.52 10.80
N ARG A 658 -11.00 -19.53 11.46
CA ARG A 658 -10.23 -18.34 11.87
C ARG A 658 -9.09 -17.99 10.93
N ASN A 659 -9.15 -18.45 9.67
CA ASN A 659 -8.12 -18.24 8.66
C ASN A 659 -6.70 -18.63 9.14
N HIS A 660 -6.58 -19.67 9.96
CA HIS A 660 -5.29 -20.15 10.51
C HIS A 660 -4.56 -19.14 11.41
N SER A 661 -5.26 -18.13 11.95
CA SER A 661 -4.65 -17.07 12.76
C SER A 661 -4.82 -17.32 14.25
N ASP A 662 -3.69 -17.49 14.94
CA ASP A 662 -3.65 -17.59 16.40
C ASP A 662 -4.00 -16.27 17.09
N GLY A 663 -3.77 -15.12 16.43
CA GLY A 663 -4.23 -13.83 16.94
C GLY A 663 -5.77 -13.75 17.05
N VAL A 664 -6.48 -14.35 16.09
CA VAL A 664 -7.94 -14.46 16.14
C VAL A 664 -8.37 -15.39 17.28
N LEU A 665 -7.67 -16.51 17.51
CA LEU A 665 -7.95 -17.43 18.62
C LEU A 665 -7.89 -16.70 19.97
N VAL A 666 -6.76 -16.04 20.26
CA VAL A 666 -6.56 -15.34 21.53
C VAL A 666 -7.64 -14.28 21.75
N ALA A 667 -7.95 -13.50 20.71
CA ALA A 667 -9.00 -12.49 20.79
C ALA A 667 -10.40 -13.10 21.03
N CYS A 668 -10.71 -14.24 20.43
CA CYS A 668 -11.98 -14.95 20.63
C CYS A 668 -12.08 -15.55 22.04
N LEU A 669 -11.01 -16.15 22.57
CA LEU A 669 -10.96 -16.66 23.94
C LEU A 669 -11.16 -15.53 24.96
N ALA A 670 -10.50 -14.38 24.75
CA ALA A 670 -10.69 -13.20 25.58
C ALA A 670 -12.11 -12.64 25.50
N ALA A 671 -12.77 -12.70 24.33
CA ALA A 671 -14.17 -12.31 24.20
C ALA A 671 -15.10 -13.27 24.94
N LEU A 672 -14.93 -14.59 24.78
CA LEU A 672 -15.73 -15.62 25.45
C LEU A 672 -15.66 -15.47 26.97
N ARG A 673 -14.46 -15.29 27.53
CA ARG A 673 -14.27 -15.11 28.99
C ARG A 673 -14.97 -13.89 29.53
N LYS A 674 -14.99 -12.78 28.80
CA LYS A 674 -15.72 -11.58 29.22
C LYS A 674 -17.22 -11.77 29.13
N ILE A 675 -17.70 -12.44 28.08
CA ILE A 675 -19.12 -12.78 27.96
C ILE A 675 -19.54 -13.68 29.13
N THR A 676 -18.78 -14.74 29.45
CA THR A 676 -19.14 -15.64 30.56
C THR A 676 -19.02 -14.98 31.92
N THR A 677 -18.08 -14.05 32.10
CA THR A 677 -17.98 -13.23 33.33
C THR A 677 -19.27 -12.41 33.56
N ASN A 678 -19.92 -11.94 32.49
CA ASN A 678 -21.09 -11.07 32.57
C ASN A 678 -22.43 -11.82 32.43
N CYS A 679 -22.47 -12.93 31.71
CA CYS A 679 -23.69 -13.67 31.35
C CYS A 679 -23.77 -15.07 31.96
N GLY A 680 -22.74 -15.54 32.68
CA GLY A 680 -22.66 -16.90 33.21
C GLY A 680 -22.00 -17.91 32.27
N THR A 681 -21.67 -19.10 32.77
CA THR A 681 -21.00 -20.17 32.01
C THR A 681 -21.97 -21.07 31.25
N ASP A 682 -23.23 -21.14 31.67
CA ASP A 682 -24.28 -21.99 31.09
C ASP A 682 -24.33 -21.92 29.55
N ILE A 683 -24.23 -20.71 28.99
CA ILE A 683 -24.23 -20.45 27.54
C ILE A 683 -23.08 -21.13 26.76
N VAL A 684 -21.97 -21.42 27.42
CA VAL A 684 -20.79 -22.10 26.83
C VAL A 684 -20.81 -23.58 27.15
N GLU A 685 -21.35 -23.96 28.31
CA GLU A 685 -21.60 -25.36 28.70
C GLU A 685 -22.59 -26.03 27.75
N GLU A 686 -23.68 -25.34 27.38
CA GLU A 686 -24.66 -25.81 26.38
C GLU A 686 -24.03 -26.12 25.01
N LEU A 687 -22.89 -25.49 24.70
CA LEU A 687 -22.14 -25.70 23.46
C LEU A 687 -21.00 -26.72 23.61
N ASN A 688 -20.91 -27.41 24.76
CA ASN A 688 -19.84 -28.32 25.12
C ASN A 688 -18.46 -27.67 24.90
N ALA A 689 -18.29 -26.44 25.36
CA ALA A 689 -17.11 -25.61 25.06
C ALA A 689 -16.48 -24.96 26.30
N ILE A 690 -16.75 -25.53 27.49
CA ILE A 690 -16.29 -25.00 28.78
C ILE A 690 -14.75 -24.94 28.88
N GLU A 691 -14.06 -25.83 28.16
CA GLU A 691 -12.60 -25.90 28.04
C GLU A 691 -11.97 -24.65 27.39
N LEU A 692 -12.77 -23.80 26.73
CA LEU A 692 -12.33 -22.51 26.19
C LEU A 692 -12.24 -21.41 27.25
N VAL A 693 -12.92 -21.59 28.39
CA VAL A 693 -13.17 -20.52 29.38
C VAL A 693 -12.64 -20.86 30.76
N GLU A 694 -12.79 -22.09 31.25
CA GLU A 694 -12.39 -22.46 32.61
C GLU A 694 -10.86 -22.54 32.83
N PRO A 695 -10.06 -23.17 31.95
CA PRO A 695 -8.61 -23.23 32.12
C PRO A 695 -7.97 -21.85 32.11
N ASN A 696 -6.66 -21.72 32.38
CA ASN A 696 -6.00 -20.45 32.10
C ASN A 696 -6.01 -20.16 30.60
N LEU A 697 -5.96 -18.87 30.23
CA LEU A 697 -5.98 -18.47 28.81
C LEU A 697 -4.92 -19.19 27.98
N LEU A 698 -3.73 -19.41 28.56
CA LEU A 698 -2.62 -20.12 27.93
C LEU A 698 -2.96 -21.59 27.66
N ASP A 699 -3.63 -22.26 28.61
CA ASP A 699 -3.97 -23.68 28.47
C ASP A 699 -5.00 -23.89 27.35
N SER A 700 -6.06 -23.06 27.33
CA SER A 700 -7.04 -23.05 26.24
C SER A 700 -6.38 -22.67 24.90
N PHE A 701 -5.39 -21.77 24.91
CA PHE A 701 -4.65 -21.41 23.70
C PHE A 701 -3.83 -22.59 23.16
N MET A 702 -3.05 -23.26 24.00
CA MET A 702 -2.20 -24.39 23.61
C MET A 702 -3.02 -25.55 23.05
N LEU A 703 -4.22 -25.79 23.59
CA LEU A 703 -5.13 -26.85 23.13
C LEU A 703 -5.62 -26.63 21.68
N TYR A 704 -5.76 -25.37 21.25
CA TYR A 704 -6.38 -25.02 19.97
C TYR A 704 -5.48 -24.23 19.02
N SER A 705 -4.22 -23.99 19.37
CA SER A 705 -3.23 -23.30 18.54
C SER A 705 -2.95 -24.08 17.25
N SER A 706 -2.76 -23.37 16.13
CA SER A 706 -2.38 -24.01 14.85
C SER A 706 -0.90 -24.42 14.84
N LYS A 707 -0.09 -23.79 15.69
CA LYS A 707 1.31 -24.12 15.88
C LYS A 707 1.41 -25.16 16.98
N GLN A 708 1.38 -26.44 16.60
CA GLN A 708 1.92 -27.47 17.45
C GLN A 708 3.44 -27.27 17.51
N GLU A 709 3.94 -26.57 18.52
CA GLU A 709 5.33 -26.77 18.92
C GLU A 709 5.44 -28.22 19.37
N SER A 710 6.07 -29.07 18.54
CA SER A 710 6.44 -30.41 18.96
C SER A 710 7.51 -30.27 20.03
N TYR A 711 7.12 -30.32 21.29
CA TYR A 711 8.05 -30.53 22.39
C TYR A 711 8.47 -32.00 22.36
N VAL A 712 9.51 -32.28 21.57
CA VAL A 712 10.32 -33.51 21.67
C VAL A 712 11.71 -33.11 22.12
#